data_AF-A0A3A4F4T5-F1
#
_entry.id   AF-A0A3A4F4T5-F1
#
_cell.length_a   1.000
_cell.length_b   1.000
_cell.length_c   1.000
_cell.angle_alpha   90.00
_cell.angle_beta   90.00
_cell.angle_gamma   90.00
#
_symmetry.space_group_name_H-M   'P 1'
#
loop_
_entity.id
_entity.type
_entity.pdbx_description
1 polymer ?
#
loop_
_entity_poly.entity_id
_entity_poly.type
_entity_poly.pdbx_seq_one_letter_code
_entity_poly.pdbx_strand_id
1 'polypeptide(L)'
;MFTGIITGIGSVIDRVPDPVKGVERLVFTAPDHAEGLGLGGSIAVNGVCVSAVEIIGDQLTAELIPETLQRTTFGGLEAGDPVNLERCLPSGARLDGHVVQGHVDGIGTLVERDLSDGRHRFTLPAELAEFVAEKGSIAIDGVSLTVTAASPAGAGAAQDETEEGPWFEVALIPTTLAETTLGSKELGSTVNLEVDVLAKYVRRMLTFTARAESAGASDETATSAPALPTVPQPKTPAPLLDRIEVALNHLAAGRPVVVVDDADRENEGDLIFPASAATAELMGFTIRHSSGVICVPMTPERARHLDLPPMVSSNQDPKGTAYTVSCDAGAVESTGISAHDRAVTAGALASSETEPADLTRPGHMFPLIADPRGVLGRDGHTEAAVDLCRLSGQSEVGVIAELVHDDGSMMRLPALREFADTHELALISIADLIEYRGGTPRPDAVREAYLTSWEAPQEEAARLVSGGPVVTLPTDFGVFNAQVWTEHATGHEHLLLAAQNPDPEQPLVRLHSECVTGDVIHSHRCDCGTQLASALDTVHEVGGYLLYLRGHEGRGIGLANKLRAYKLQEKGADTVEANEMLGLAAELRDFTGAAAILHSAGVKSLRLLTNNPTKVQALAATGLTVAQVPSNGVVRPDNERYLRTKRDKMAHMLDHLALNEQNETKKHTVTKESL
;
A
#
# COMPACT_ATOMS: atom_id res chain seq x y z
N MET A 1 19.26 -13.40 10.42
CA MET A 1 17.96 -14.02 10.09
C MET A 1 18.24 -15.41 9.57
N PHE A 2 17.40 -16.34 9.97
CA PHE A 2 17.48 -17.77 9.70
C PHE A 2 16.17 -18.23 9.04
N THR A 3 16.14 -19.46 8.58
CA THR A 3 14.99 -20.07 7.91
C THR A 3 14.43 -21.25 8.70
N GLY A 4 15.18 -21.72 9.69
CA GLY A 4 14.89 -22.92 10.45
C GLY A 4 15.12 -24.21 9.66
N ILE A 5 15.86 -24.14 8.56
CA ILE A 5 16.38 -25.31 7.86
C ILE A 5 17.74 -25.61 8.47
N ILE A 6 17.80 -26.66 9.30
CA ILE A 6 19.04 -27.07 9.95
C ILE A 6 20.01 -27.61 8.90
N THR A 7 21.21 -27.05 8.88
CA THR A 7 22.25 -27.39 7.90
C THR A 7 23.37 -28.23 8.50
N GLY A 8 23.36 -28.45 9.82
CA GLY A 8 24.28 -29.38 10.47
C GLY A 8 23.97 -29.61 11.95
N ILE A 9 24.65 -30.60 12.53
CA ILE A 9 24.60 -30.92 13.97
C ILE A 9 26.00 -30.76 14.56
N GLY A 10 26.09 -29.97 15.63
CA GLY A 10 27.27 -29.80 16.47
C GLY A 10 27.17 -30.59 17.77
N SER A 11 28.19 -30.48 18.60
CA SER A 11 28.20 -31.03 19.96
C SER A 11 28.81 -30.03 20.94
N VAL A 12 28.21 -29.89 22.11
CA VAL A 12 28.74 -29.05 23.19
C VAL A 12 30.04 -29.65 23.69
N ILE A 13 31.10 -28.83 23.74
CA ILE A 13 32.41 -29.21 24.25
C ILE A 13 32.51 -28.86 25.72
N ASP A 14 32.16 -27.61 26.06
CA ASP A 14 32.25 -27.10 27.42
C ASP A 14 31.33 -25.89 27.62
N ARG A 15 30.96 -25.64 28.88
CA ARG A 15 30.23 -24.45 29.29
C ARG A 15 30.87 -23.88 30.56
N VAL A 16 31.55 -22.74 30.41
CA VAL A 16 32.45 -22.19 31.44
C VAL A 16 32.00 -20.80 31.87
N PRO A 17 31.64 -20.59 33.15
CA PRO A 17 31.35 -19.26 33.67
C PRO A 17 32.57 -18.34 33.58
N ASP A 18 32.36 -17.09 33.15
CA ASP A 18 33.34 -15.99 33.24
C ASP A 18 32.80 -14.91 34.21
N PRO A 19 33.12 -15.02 35.51
CA PRO A 19 32.60 -14.10 36.53
C PRO A 19 33.08 -12.66 36.35
N VAL A 20 34.19 -12.43 35.64
CA VAL A 20 34.75 -11.09 35.43
C VAL A 20 33.91 -10.32 34.41
N LYS A 21 33.47 -11.01 33.36
CA LYS A 21 32.59 -10.45 32.33
C LYS A 21 31.10 -10.58 32.65
N GLY A 22 30.73 -11.42 33.61
CA GLY A 22 29.33 -11.69 33.96
C GLY A 22 28.58 -12.47 32.88
N VAL A 23 29.30 -13.30 32.12
CA VAL A 23 28.78 -14.13 31.02
C VAL A 23 29.21 -15.57 31.22
N GLU A 24 28.60 -16.51 30.50
CA GLU A 24 29.01 -17.90 30.43
C GLU A 24 29.45 -18.25 29.01
N ARG A 25 30.60 -18.89 28.86
CA ARG A 25 31.17 -19.24 27.57
C ARG A 25 30.69 -20.62 27.16
N LEU A 26 29.91 -20.70 26.10
CA LEU A 26 29.50 -21.97 25.47
C LEU A 26 30.47 -22.29 24.34
N VAL A 27 31.15 -23.43 24.45
CA VAL A 27 32.07 -23.95 23.43
C VAL A 27 31.44 -25.17 22.78
N PHE A 28 31.39 -25.20 21.45
CA PHE A 28 30.74 -26.28 20.69
C PHE A 28 31.42 -26.51 19.34
N THR A 29 31.30 -27.73 18.80
CA THR A 29 31.70 -28.03 17.43
C THR A 29 30.67 -27.52 16.44
N ALA A 30 31.15 -27.00 15.31
CA ALA A 30 30.35 -26.46 14.22
C ALA A 30 30.95 -26.88 12.87
N PRO A 31 30.96 -28.20 12.56
CA PRO A 31 31.55 -28.74 11.33
C PRO A 31 30.89 -28.11 10.12
N ASP A 32 31.68 -27.67 9.13
CA ASP A 32 31.22 -26.98 7.90
C ASP A 32 30.49 -25.63 8.11
N HIS A 33 30.38 -25.16 9.36
CA HIS A 33 29.69 -23.90 9.70
C HIS A 33 30.65 -22.82 10.23
N ALA A 34 31.89 -23.19 10.57
CA ALA A 34 32.94 -22.25 10.96
C ALA A 34 33.63 -21.57 9.74
N GLU A 35 33.63 -22.21 8.57
CA GLU A 35 34.28 -21.67 7.38
C GLU A 35 33.56 -20.39 6.89
N GLY A 36 34.33 -19.33 6.64
CA GLY A 36 33.80 -18.03 6.24
C GLY A 36 33.01 -17.29 7.33
N LEU A 37 32.95 -17.80 8.56
CA LEU A 37 32.41 -17.09 9.72
C LEU A 37 33.50 -16.24 10.37
N GLY A 38 33.35 -14.92 10.30
CA GLY A 38 34.21 -13.99 11.04
C GLY A 38 33.82 -13.85 12.50
N LEU A 39 34.74 -13.36 13.34
CA LEU A 39 34.43 -12.97 14.72
C LEU A 39 33.28 -11.95 14.76
N GLY A 40 32.38 -12.12 15.71
CA GLY A 40 31.13 -11.36 15.82
C GLY A 40 30.00 -11.83 14.89
N GLY A 41 30.31 -12.67 13.89
CA GLY A 41 29.29 -13.22 13.01
C GLY A 41 28.36 -14.19 13.74
N SER A 42 27.10 -14.19 13.29
CA SER A 42 26.02 -14.93 13.95
C SER A 42 25.84 -16.35 13.40
N ILE A 43 25.46 -17.25 14.30
CA ILE A 43 25.05 -18.63 14.03
C ILE A 43 23.90 -18.98 14.98
N ALA A 44 22.91 -19.74 14.52
CA ALA A 44 21.87 -20.27 15.39
C ALA A 44 22.32 -21.63 15.96
N VAL A 45 22.21 -21.78 17.27
CA VAL A 45 22.47 -23.03 18.00
C VAL A 45 21.21 -23.42 18.75
N ASN A 46 20.58 -24.55 18.39
CA ASN A 46 19.23 -24.91 18.83
C ASN A 46 18.22 -23.74 18.71
N GLY A 47 18.31 -22.99 17.61
CA GLY A 47 17.45 -21.82 17.36
C GLY A 47 17.80 -20.56 18.15
N VAL A 48 18.84 -20.54 18.97
CA VAL A 48 19.30 -19.31 19.65
C VAL A 48 20.39 -18.65 18.80
N CYS A 49 20.18 -17.39 18.41
CA CYS A 49 21.20 -16.60 17.73
C CYS A 49 22.34 -16.27 18.70
N VAL A 50 23.55 -16.75 18.39
CA VAL A 50 24.77 -16.43 19.13
C VAL A 50 25.83 -15.86 18.20
N SER A 51 26.72 -15.03 18.75
CA SER A 51 27.86 -14.48 18.02
C SER A 51 29.14 -15.21 18.38
N ALA A 52 29.91 -15.62 17.37
CA ALA A 52 31.20 -16.28 17.58
C ALA A 52 32.23 -15.28 18.12
N VAL A 53 32.73 -15.49 19.34
CA VAL A 53 33.78 -14.67 19.96
C VAL A 53 35.17 -15.29 19.84
N GLU A 54 35.24 -16.59 19.55
CA GLU A 54 36.47 -17.34 19.29
C GLU A 54 36.17 -18.48 18.31
N ILE A 55 37.10 -18.72 17.38
CA ILE A 55 36.98 -19.73 16.33
C ILE A 55 38.33 -20.46 16.23
N ILE A 56 38.32 -21.77 16.51
CA ILE A 56 39.52 -22.63 16.42
C ILE A 56 39.15 -23.85 15.59
N GLY A 57 39.52 -23.85 14.31
CA GLY A 57 39.12 -24.90 13.39
C GLY A 57 37.60 -24.93 13.22
N ASP A 58 36.97 -26.04 13.57
CA ASP A 58 35.52 -26.24 13.60
C ASP A 58 34.89 -25.89 14.96
N GLN A 59 35.66 -25.45 15.95
CA GLN A 59 35.14 -25.09 17.27
C GLN A 59 34.80 -23.62 17.34
N LEU A 60 33.59 -23.32 17.82
CA LEU A 60 33.11 -21.96 18.07
C LEU A 60 32.90 -21.76 19.56
N THR A 61 33.22 -20.56 20.03
CA THR A 61 32.81 -20.10 21.36
C THR A 61 31.85 -18.94 21.24
N ALA A 62 30.78 -18.98 22.01
CA ALA A 62 29.85 -17.87 22.21
C ALA A 62 29.85 -17.44 23.68
N GLU A 63 29.70 -16.13 23.93
CA GLU A 63 29.45 -15.59 25.26
C GLU A 63 27.94 -15.41 25.47
N LEU A 64 27.41 -16.03 26.52
CA LEU A 64 25.99 -16.05 26.86
C LEU A 64 25.75 -15.16 28.08
N ILE A 65 24.82 -14.22 27.95
CA ILE A 65 24.37 -13.41 29.09
C ILE A 65 23.40 -14.23 29.97
N PRO A 66 23.23 -13.87 31.25
CA PRO A 66 22.34 -14.60 32.17
C PRO A 66 20.90 -14.75 31.67
N GLU A 67 20.35 -13.73 31.01
CA GLU A 67 19.00 -13.79 30.43
C GLU A 67 18.89 -14.92 29.38
N THR A 68 19.89 -15.09 28.51
CA THR A 68 19.90 -16.15 27.49
C THR A 68 19.92 -17.53 28.14
N LEU A 69 20.71 -17.73 29.20
CA LEU A 69 20.74 -18.99 29.93
C LEU A 69 19.41 -19.30 30.62
N GLN A 70 18.73 -18.27 31.12
CA GLN A 70 17.44 -18.42 31.82
C GLN A 70 16.27 -18.67 30.86
N ARG A 71 16.30 -18.05 29.67
CA ARG A 71 15.19 -18.08 28.70
C ARG A 71 15.27 -19.23 27.70
N THR A 72 16.40 -19.92 27.62
CA THR A 72 16.65 -20.97 26.63
C THR A 72 17.10 -22.27 27.30
N THR A 73 17.14 -23.36 26.53
CA THR A 73 17.64 -24.66 26.98
C THR A 73 19.15 -24.66 27.28
N PHE A 74 19.88 -23.59 26.99
CA PHE A 74 21.34 -23.53 27.15
C PHE A 74 21.83 -23.74 28.59
N GLY A 75 21.05 -23.34 29.60
CA GLY A 75 21.40 -23.56 31.00
C GLY A 75 21.45 -25.05 31.40
N GLY A 76 20.80 -25.92 30.63
CA GLY A 76 20.76 -27.37 30.86
C GLY A 76 21.73 -28.19 30.02
N LEU A 77 22.44 -27.58 29.06
CA LEU A 77 23.34 -28.31 28.17
C LEU A 77 24.57 -28.86 28.91
N GLU A 78 24.99 -30.08 28.59
CA GLU A 78 26.20 -30.69 29.12
C GLU A 78 27.19 -31.02 27.98
N ALA A 79 28.46 -31.24 28.34
CA ALA A 79 29.46 -31.65 27.37
C ALA A 79 29.04 -32.98 26.70
N GLY A 80 29.06 -33.01 25.38
CA GLY A 80 28.59 -34.12 24.55
C GLY A 80 27.18 -33.93 23.99
N ASP A 81 26.38 -32.99 24.51
CA ASP A 81 25.02 -32.78 24.03
C ASP A 81 25.01 -32.34 22.56
N PRO A 82 24.16 -32.93 21.71
CA PRO A 82 24.05 -32.52 20.32
C PRO A 82 23.23 -31.24 20.18
N VAL A 83 23.61 -30.39 19.22
CA VAL A 83 22.95 -29.11 18.96
C VAL A 83 22.69 -28.91 17.46
N ASN A 84 21.51 -28.40 17.10
CA ASN A 84 21.20 -28.00 15.72
C ASN A 84 21.94 -26.72 15.38
N LEU A 85 22.48 -26.64 14.16
CA LEU A 85 23.23 -25.49 13.65
C LEU A 85 22.62 -24.95 12.36
N GLU A 86 22.55 -23.62 12.27
CA GLU A 86 22.18 -22.91 11.04
C GLU A 86 22.96 -21.59 10.93
N ARG A 87 23.55 -21.32 9.76
CA ARG A 87 24.19 -20.03 9.46
C ARG A 87 23.12 -19.01 9.05
N CYS A 88 23.39 -17.73 9.31
CA CYS A 88 22.50 -16.67 8.82
C CYS A 88 22.31 -16.77 7.30
N LEU A 89 21.06 -16.63 6.86
CA LEU A 89 20.70 -16.63 5.46
C LEU A 89 21.32 -15.40 4.77
N PRO A 90 22.12 -15.55 3.70
CA PRO A 90 22.63 -14.42 2.93
C PRO A 90 21.50 -13.63 2.26
N SER A 91 21.70 -12.31 2.09
CA SER A 91 20.76 -11.48 1.32
C SER A 91 20.64 -12.00 -0.12
N GLY A 92 19.42 -12.12 -0.62
CA GLY A 92 19.12 -12.66 -1.95
C GLY A 92 19.16 -14.19 -2.06
N ALA A 93 19.46 -14.92 -0.99
CA ALA A 93 19.36 -16.37 -0.97
C ALA A 93 17.90 -16.85 -0.90
N ARG A 94 17.67 -18.10 -1.27
CA ARG A 94 16.34 -18.72 -1.28
C ARG A 94 15.84 -18.94 0.15
N LEU A 95 14.57 -18.59 0.38
CA LEU A 95 13.89 -18.82 1.66
C LEU A 95 13.18 -20.19 1.62
N ASP A 96 13.82 -21.22 2.17
CA ASP A 96 13.32 -22.60 2.12
C ASP A 96 12.47 -23.02 3.35
N GLY A 97 12.46 -22.21 4.40
CA GLY A 97 11.59 -22.34 5.58
C GLY A 97 10.80 -21.06 5.88
N HIS A 98 10.30 -20.91 7.11
CA HIS A 98 9.71 -19.63 7.55
C HIS A 98 10.76 -18.69 8.13
N VAL A 99 10.39 -17.44 8.38
CA VAL A 99 11.33 -16.45 8.95
C VAL A 99 11.59 -16.78 10.42
N VAL A 100 12.83 -17.17 10.73
CA VAL A 100 13.32 -17.42 12.09
C VAL A 100 14.34 -16.34 12.45
N GLN A 101 14.14 -15.65 13.57
CA GLN A 101 15.01 -14.57 14.04
C GLN A 101 16.20 -15.13 14.84
N GLY A 102 16.02 -16.30 15.46
CA GLY A 102 16.94 -16.84 16.45
C GLY A 102 16.71 -16.22 17.83
N HIS A 103 15.49 -15.72 18.07
CA HIS A 103 15.04 -15.10 19.32
C HIS A 103 14.02 -16.02 19.97
N VAL A 104 14.53 -16.95 20.77
CA VAL A 104 13.69 -17.91 21.49
C VAL A 104 12.72 -17.19 22.42
N ASP A 105 11.43 -17.49 22.26
CA ASP A 105 10.34 -16.87 23.01
C ASP A 105 10.01 -17.62 24.30
N GLY A 106 10.35 -18.91 24.36
CA GLY A 106 10.15 -19.73 25.54
C GLY A 106 10.63 -21.17 25.38
N ILE A 107 10.41 -21.97 26.41
CA ILE A 107 10.82 -23.38 26.47
C ILE A 107 9.57 -24.26 26.50
N GLY A 108 9.51 -25.23 25.59
CA GLY A 108 8.49 -26.26 25.55
C GLY A 108 9.02 -27.60 26.07
N THR A 109 8.12 -28.56 26.27
CA THR A 109 8.47 -29.95 26.63
C THR A 109 7.77 -30.94 25.71
N LEU A 110 8.51 -31.92 25.19
CA LEU A 110 7.94 -33.00 24.39
C LEU A 110 7.12 -33.94 25.30
N VAL A 111 5.80 -34.04 25.06
CA VAL A 111 4.88 -34.82 25.90
C VAL A 111 4.22 -36.00 25.18
N GLU A 112 4.16 -35.97 23.85
CA GLU A 112 3.70 -37.10 23.04
C GLU A 112 4.64 -37.31 21.85
N ARG A 113 4.94 -38.57 21.52
CA ARG A 113 5.78 -38.94 20.39
C ARG A 113 5.24 -40.22 19.75
N ASP A 114 4.71 -40.09 18.54
CA ASP A 114 4.21 -41.18 17.71
C ASP A 114 5.08 -41.32 16.46
N LEU A 115 5.93 -42.35 16.44
CA LEU A 115 6.83 -42.60 15.33
C LEU A 115 6.15 -43.26 14.12
N SER A 116 4.90 -43.74 14.27
CA SER A 116 4.19 -44.43 13.20
C SER A 116 3.66 -43.46 12.14
N ASP A 117 3.25 -42.26 12.56
CA ASP A 117 2.77 -41.19 11.69
C ASP A 117 3.57 -39.88 11.81
N GLY A 118 4.61 -39.86 12.67
CA GLY A 118 5.50 -38.73 12.86
C GLY A 118 4.96 -37.63 13.78
N ARG A 119 3.80 -37.83 14.41
CA ARG A 119 3.17 -36.84 15.29
C ARG A 119 3.96 -36.65 16.58
N HIS A 120 4.27 -35.40 16.91
CA HIS A 120 4.91 -35.01 18.17
C HIS A 120 4.10 -33.86 18.79
N ARG A 121 3.81 -33.97 20.10
CA ARG A 121 3.11 -32.94 20.86
C ARG A 121 4.06 -32.29 21.86
N PHE A 122 4.03 -30.97 21.90
CA PHE A 122 4.84 -30.16 22.82
C PHE A 122 3.94 -29.27 23.68
N THR A 123 4.31 -29.09 24.94
CA THR A 123 3.78 -28.02 25.77
C THR A 123 4.45 -26.69 25.42
N LEU A 124 3.81 -25.58 25.77
CA LEU A 124 4.39 -24.24 25.68
C LEU A 124 3.93 -23.35 26.84
N PRO A 125 4.66 -22.27 27.16
CA PRO A 125 4.20 -21.27 28.12
C PRO A 125 2.85 -20.67 27.71
N ALA A 126 2.00 -20.35 28.69
CA ALA A 126 0.63 -19.90 28.43
C ALA A 126 0.58 -18.58 27.65
N GLU A 127 1.53 -17.69 27.88
CA GLU A 127 1.72 -16.46 27.13
C GLU A 127 2.03 -16.70 25.64
N LEU A 128 2.56 -17.88 25.27
CA LEU A 128 2.88 -18.20 23.88
C LEU A 128 1.72 -18.82 23.11
N ALA A 129 0.70 -19.35 23.81
CA ALA A 129 -0.40 -20.09 23.21
C ALA A 129 -1.16 -19.30 22.14
N GLU A 130 -1.28 -17.98 22.32
CA GLU A 130 -2.01 -17.12 21.38
C GLU A 130 -1.29 -16.85 20.05
N PHE A 131 0.00 -17.16 19.97
CA PHE A 131 0.79 -16.99 18.75
C PHE A 131 0.87 -18.26 17.91
N VAL A 132 0.32 -19.37 18.42
CA VAL A 132 0.35 -20.68 17.76
C VAL A 132 -1.02 -20.96 17.16
N ALA A 133 -1.04 -21.24 15.85
CA ALA A 133 -2.27 -21.54 15.11
C ALA A 133 -2.11 -22.83 14.31
N GLU A 134 -3.21 -23.57 14.12
CA GLU A 134 -3.22 -24.70 13.20
C GLU A 134 -2.83 -24.22 11.78
N LYS A 135 -1.95 -24.96 11.11
CA LYS A 135 -1.31 -24.58 9.83
C LYS A 135 -0.40 -23.35 9.90
N GLY A 136 -0.14 -22.82 11.10
CA GLY A 136 0.86 -21.79 11.35
C GLY A 136 2.28 -22.36 11.42
N SER A 137 3.26 -21.46 11.40
CA SER A 137 4.69 -21.79 11.52
C SER A 137 5.14 -21.72 12.98
N ILE A 138 6.06 -22.61 13.36
CA ILE A 138 6.77 -22.56 14.63
C ILE A 138 8.17 -23.13 14.47
N ALA A 139 9.17 -22.59 15.17
CA ALA A 139 10.49 -23.19 15.23
C ALA A 139 10.69 -23.94 16.56
N ILE A 140 11.20 -25.18 16.49
CA ILE A 140 11.53 -26.01 17.65
C ILE A 140 13.01 -26.37 17.62
N ASP A 141 13.79 -25.93 18.60
CA ASP A 141 15.26 -26.02 18.58
C ASP A 141 15.86 -25.51 17.25
N GLY A 142 15.25 -24.45 16.70
CA GLY A 142 15.58 -23.87 15.41
C GLY A 142 14.96 -24.55 14.19
N VAL A 143 14.34 -25.72 14.31
CA VAL A 143 13.73 -26.43 13.18
C VAL A 143 12.39 -25.79 12.82
N SER A 144 12.26 -25.26 11.61
CA SER A 144 11.03 -24.69 11.06
C SER A 144 10.00 -25.78 10.74
N LEU A 145 8.83 -25.70 11.38
CA LEU A 145 7.77 -26.71 11.28
C LEU A 145 6.39 -26.07 11.11
N THR A 146 5.46 -26.85 10.55
CA THR A 146 4.05 -26.48 10.46
C THR A 146 3.26 -27.15 11.57
N VAL A 147 2.49 -26.36 12.30
CA VAL A 147 1.60 -26.83 13.37
C VAL A 147 0.43 -27.61 12.78
N THR A 148 0.25 -28.85 13.23
CA THR A 148 -0.85 -29.73 12.76
C THR A 148 -2.10 -29.64 13.62
N ALA A 149 -1.94 -29.30 14.90
CA ALA A 149 -3.03 -29.03 15.83
C ALA A 149 -2.51 -28.16 16.99
N ALA A 150 -3.40 -27.43 17.66
CA ALA A 150 -3.07 -26.66 18.85
C ALA A 150 -4.24 -26.65 19.83
N SER A 151 -3.96 -26.51 21.13
CA SER A 151 -4.98 -26.34 22.16
C SER A 151 -5.82 -25.09 21.90
N PRO A 152 -7.11 -25.06 22.29
CA PRO A 152 -7.97 -23.89 22.11
C PRO A 152 -7.40 -22.59 22.73
N ALA A 153 -7.63 -21.47 22.06
CA ALA A 153 -7.25 -20.16 22.56
C ALA A 153 -7.93 -19.87 23.91
N GLY A 154 -7.14 -19.52 24.94
CA GLY A 154 -7.66 -19.18 26.27
C GLY A 154 -7.69 -20.33 27.28
N ALA A 155 -7.11 -21.50 26.98
CA ALA A 155 -6.76 -22.49 28.00
C ALA A 155 -5.78 -21.84 28.99
N GLY A 156 -6.31 -21.39 30.14
CA GLY A 156 -5.53 -20.67 31.15
C GLY A 156 -4.39 -21.52 31.69
N ALA A 157 -3.39 -20.85 32.28
CA ALA A 157 -2.37 -21.52 33.08
C ALA A 157 -3.06 -22.48 34.07
N ALA A 158 -2.74 -23.78 33.99
CA ALA A 158 -3.37 -24.84 34.76
C ALA A 158 -3.58 -24.41 36.22
N GLN A 159 -4.84 -24.21 36.62
CA GLN A 159 -5.19 -23.84 37.99
C GLN A 159 -5.37 -25.06 38.91
N ASP A 160 -5.35 -26.27 38.34
CA ASP A 160 -5.37 -27.54 39.05
C ASP A 160 -4.39 -28.55 38.40
N GLU A 161 -3.82 -29.46 39.20
CA GLU A 161 -2.83 -30.50 38.82
C GLU A 161 -3.36 -31.53 37.78
N THR A 162 -4.57 -31.35 37.26
CA THR A 162 -5.24 -32.27 36.32
C THR A 162 -5.65 -31.62 34.98
N GLU A 163 -5.44 -30.32 34.78
CA GLU A 163 -5.67 -29.68 33.47
C GLU A 163 -4.34 -29.58 32.69
N GLU A 164 -4.28 -30.24 31.53
CA GLU A 164 -3.15 -30.13 30.61
C GLU A 164 -3.03 -28.67 30.15
N GLY A 165 -1.89 -28.04 30.46
CA GLY A 165 -1.55 -26.69 29.97
C GLY A 165 -1.54 -26.62 28.44
N PRO A 166 -1.37 -25.42 27.85
CA PRO A 166 -1.45 -25.27 26.42
C PRO A 166 -0.41 -26.14 25.70
N TRP A 167 -0.80 -26.63 24.53
CA TRP A 167 0.00 -27.56 23.75
C TRP A 167 -0.19 -27.34 22.25
N PHE A 168 0.76 -27.84 21.46
CA PHE A 168 0.66 -27.90 20.01
C PHE A 168 1.29 -29.18 19.46
N GLU A 169 0.88 -29.57 18.27
CA GLU A 169 1.38 -30.74 17.54
C GLU A 169 2.06 -30.33 16.24
N VAL A 170 3.05 -31.12 15.86
CA VAL A 170 3.73 -31.07 14.57
C VAL A 170 3.90 -32.49 14.02
N ALA A 171 4.01 -32.60 12.69
CA ALA A 171 4.38 -33.84 12.04
C ALA A 171 5.84 -33.77 11.57
N LEU A 172 6.67 -34.67 12.08
CA LEU A 172 8.07 -34.79 11.70
C LEU A 172 8.26 -35.90 10.67
N ILE A 173 8.77 -35.53 9.50
CA ILE A 173 9.12 -36.50 8.47
C ILE A 173 10.42 -37.24 8.85
N PRO A 174 10.66 -38.45 8.29
CA PRO A 174 11.86 -39.24 8.60
C PRO A 174 13.18 -38.48 8.40
N THR A 175 13.28 -37.63 7.36
CA THR A 175 14.48 -36.82 7.12
C THR A 175 14.70 -35.80 8.22
N THR A 176 13.68 -35.08 8.67
CA THR A 176 13.80 -34.12 9.79
C THR A 176 14.21 -34.83 11.08
N LEU A 177 13.70 -36.03 11.33
CA LEU A 177 14.12 -36.83 12.48
C LEU A 177 15.59 -37.28 12.38
N ALA A 178 16.07 -37.62 11.19
CA ALA A 178 17.44 -38.09 10.99
C ALA A 178 18.48 -36.96 11.02
N GLU A 179 18.13 -35.80 10.47
CA GLU A 179 19.06 -34.69 10.22
C GLU A 179 19.00 -33.59 11.30
N THR A 180 18.17 -33.76 12.35
CA THR A 180 18.07 -32.79 13.46
C THR A 180 18.10 -33.50 14.81
N THR A 181 18.36 -32.74 15.87
CA THR A 181 18.33 -33.25 17.26
C THR A 181 16.94 -33.70 17.69
N LEU A 182 15.86 -33.35 16.98
CA LEU A 182 14.50 -33.76 17.35
C LEU A 182 14.30 -35.28 17.29
N GLY A 183 15.05 -36.01 16.46
CA GLY A 183 14.97 -37.46 16.38
C GLY A 183 15.46 -38.20 17.62
N SER A 184 16.36 -37.61 18.40
CA SER A 184 16.91 -38.21 19.62
C SER A 184 16.20 -37.77 20.90
N LYS A 185 15.28 -36.79 20.84
CA LYS A 185 14.55 -36.30 22.01
C LYS A 185 13.62 -37.37 22.58
N GLU A 186 13.70 -37.58 23.88
CA GLU A 186 12.80 -38.45 24.64
C GLU A 186 11.62 -37.66 25.23
N LEU A 187 10.55 -38.36 25.62
CA LEU A 187 9.44 -37.73 26.34
C LEU A 187 9.98 -37.04 27.61
N GLY A 188 9.56 -35.81 27.86
CA GLY A 188 10.08 -34.95 28.92
C GLY A 188 11.26 -34.07 28.52
N SER A 189 11.81 -34.23 27.31
CA SER A 189 12.89 -33.36 26.83
C SER A 189 12.40 -31.94 26.61
N THR A 190 13.20 -30.95 27.04
CA THR A 190 12.95 -29.54 26.79
C THR A 190 13.46 -29.10 25.42
N VAL A 191 12.78 -28.12 24.83
CA VAL A 191 13.10 -27.54 23.53
C VAL A 191 12.92 -26.02 23.56
N ASN A 192 13.72 -25.30 22.78
CA ASN A 192 13.52 -23.88 22.51
C ASN A 192 12.36 -23.71 21.52
N LEU A 193 11.47 -22.77 21.81
CA LEU A 193 10.35 -22.40 20.96
C LEU A 193 10.52 -20.97 20.45
N GLU A 194 10.36 -20.79 19.14
CA GLU A 194 10.20 -19.47 18.54
C GLU A 194 8.89 -19.46 17.73
N VAL A 195 7.99 -18.53 18.07
CA VAL A 195 6.69 -18.38 17.41
C VAL A 195 6.81 -17.46 16.19
N ASP A 196 5.87 -17.56 15.26
CA ASP A 196 5.89 -16.78 14.01
C ASP A 196 5.99 -15.26 14.28
N VAL A 197 6.99 -14.63 13.67
CA VAL A 197 7.25 -13.19 13.80
C VAL A 197 6.02 -12.34 13.40
N LEU A 198 5.24 -12.79 12.41
CA LEU A 198 4.01 -12.12 12.00
C LEU A 198 2.96 -12.16 13.11
N ALA A 199 2.82 -13.28 13.82
CA ALA A 199 1.90 -13.41 14.94
C ALA A 199 2.26 -12.42 16.08
N LYS A 200 3.56 -12.25 16.37
CA LYS A 200 4.04 -11.27 17.37
C LYS A 200 3.63 -9.84 17.03
N TYR A 201 3.84 -9.40 15.79
CA TYR A 201 3.48 -8.05 15.36
C TYR A 201 1.97 -7.84 15.29
N VAL A 202 1.21 -8.83 14.80
CA VAL A 202 -0.26 -8.78 14.78
C VAL A 202 -0.79 -8.62 16.21
N ARG A 203 -0.32 -9.43 17.17
CA ARG A 203 -0.73 -9.29 18.56
C ARG A 203 -0.34 -7.93 19.15
N ARG A 204 0.88 -7.46 18.91
CA ARG A 204 1.32 -6.14 19.37
C ARG A 204 0.42 -5.03 18.82
N MET A 205 0.06 -5.09 17.54
CA MET A 205 -0.89 -4.17 16.92
C MET A 205 -2.26 -4.21 17.61
N LEU A 206 -2.79 -5.41 17.90
CA LEU A 206 -4.05 -5.58 18.62
C LEU A 206 -4.04 -4.99 20.03
N THR A 207 -2.88 -4.94 20.71
CA THR A 207 -2.78 -4.26 22.03
C THR A 207 -2.96 -2.75 21.97
N PHE A 208 -2.61 -2.11 20.85
CA PHE A 208 -2.85 -0.68 20.67
C PHE A 208 -4.33 -0.38 20.41
N THR A 209 -5.02 -1.28 19.72
CA THR A 209 -6.47 -1.21 19.52
C THR A 209 -7.24 -1.42 20.82
N ALA A 210 -6.87 -2.42 21.63
CA ALA A 210 -7.51 -2.69 22.93
C ALA A 210 -7.23 -1.61 24.01
N ARG A 211 -6.07 -0.94 23.95
CA ARG A 211 -5.80 0.24 24.79
C ARG A 211 -6.60 1.46 24.38
N ALA A 212 -6.89 1.64 23.09
CA ALA A 212 -7.79 2.69 22.62
C ALA A 212 -9.25 2.45 23.08
N GLU A 213 -9.69 1.19 23.18
CA GLU A 213 -11.02 0.83 23.69
C GLU A 213 -11.14 0.97 25.22
N SER A 214 -10.08 0.61 25.99
CA SER A 214 -10.10 0.75 27.46
C SER A 214 -9.83 2.17 27.95
N ALA A 215 -9.12 3.01 27.20
CA ALA A 215 -8.95 4.44 27.49
C ALA A 215 -10.23 5.26 27.21
N GLY A 216 -11.22 4.69 26.52
CA GLY A 216 -12.50 5.35 26.23
C GLY A 216 -13.53 5.34 27.37
N ALA A 217 -13.22 4.74 28.53
CA ALA A 217 -14.18 4.56 29.63
C ALA A 217 -13.97 5.49 30.85
N SER A 218 -12.95 6.36 30.85
CA SER A 218 -12.70 7.27 31.98
C SER A 218 -12.01 8.56 31.55
N ASP A 219 -12.77 9.53 31.03
CA ASP A 219 -12.80 10.91 31.52
C ASP A 219 -13.62 11.77 30.54
N GLU A 220 -14.77 12.26 31.00
CA GLU A 220 -15.45 13.39 30.39
C GLU A 220 -14.65 14.67 30.72
N THR A 221 -14.20 15.38 29.68
CA THR A 221 -13.88 16.84 29.60
C THR A 221 -12.50 17.19 29.04
N ALA A 222 -12.30 16.99 27.74
CA ALA A 222 -11.45 17.87 26.91
C ALA A 222 -11.77 17.69 25.43
N THR A 223 -12.17 18.79 24.78
CA THR A 223 -12.38 18.89 23.33
C THR A 223 -11.06 18.83 22.58
N SER A 224 -10.83 17.75 21.82
CA SER A 224 -9.92 17.70 20.67
C SER A 224 -10.57 16.91 19.54
N ALA A 225 -10.39 17.41 18.31
CA ALA A 225 -11.05 17.03 17.08
C ALA A 225 -11.12 15.51 16.79
N PRO A 226 -12.15 15.03 16.06
CA PRO A 226 -12.34 13.62 15.78
C PRO A 226 -11.18 13.07 14.95
N ALA A 227 -10.52 12.02 15.46
CA ALA A 227 -9.58 11.23 14.68
C ALA A 227 -10.34 10.57 13.52
N LEU A 228 -9.91 10.85 12.30
CA LEU A 228 -10.46 10.24 11.09
C LEU A 228 -10.09 8.75 11.06
N PRO A 229 -11.03 7.87 10.66
CA PRO A 229 -10.74 6.45 10.51
C PRO A 229 -9.69 6.23 9.42
N THR A 230 -8.58 5.58 9.76
CA THR A 230 -7.65 5.04 8.76
C THR A 230 -8.30 3.85 8.07
N VAL A 231 -8.73 4.06 6.83
CA VAL A 231 -9.20 3.03 5.92
C VAL A 231 -7.95 2.39 5.29
N PRO A 232 -7.74 1.07 5.38
CA PRO A 232 -6.72 0.40 4.58
C PRO A 232 -6.99 0.67 3.10
N GLN A 233 -5.98 1.12 2.36
CA GLN A 233 -6.03 1.24 0.90
C GLN A 233 -6.56 -0.09 0.32
N PRO A 234 -7.72 -0.09 -0.35
CA PRO A 234 -8.24 -1.30 -0.96
C PRO A 234 -7.32 -1.76 -2.10
N LYS A 235 -7.23 -3.07 -2.31
CA LYS A 235 -6.57 -3.69 -3.48
C LYS A 235 -7.37 -3.45 -4.77
N THR A 236 -7.47 -2.18 -5.16
CA THR A 236 -7.83 -1.71 -6.49
C THR A 236 -6.53 -1.11 -7.05
N PRO A 237 -6.10 -1.42 -8.28
CA PRO A 237 -4.89 -0.79 -8.81
C PRO A 237 -5.03 0.73 -8.82
N ALA A 238 -3.93 1.37 -8.42
CA ALA A 238 -3.87 2.79 -8.16
C ALA A 238 -4.13 3.59 -9.46
N PRO A 239 -4.74 4.78 -9.36
CA PRO A 239 -4.76 5.72 -10.48
C PRO A 239 -3.31 6.01 -10.95
N LEU A 240 -3.13 6.31 -12.25
CA LEU A 240 -1.79 6.59 -12.80
C LEU A 240 -1.09 7.72 -12.04
N LEU A 241 -1.84 8.74 -11.62
CA LEU A 241 -1.41 9.76 -10.68
C LEU A 241 -2.28 9.69 -9.43
N ASP A 242 -1.63 9.73 -8.27
CA ASP A 242 -2.27 9.85 -6.97
C ASP A 242 -2.79 11.28 -6.74
N ARG A 243 -3.70 11.42 -5.77
CA ARG A 243 -4.17 12.74 -5.36
C ARG A 243 -3.10 13.51 -4.59
N ILE A 244 -3.06 14.85 -4.74
CA ILE A 244 -2.15 15.72 -4.00
C ILE A 244 -2.24 15.49 -2.49
N GLU A 245 -3.43 15.27 -1.93
CA GLU A 245 -3.59 15.04 -0.50
C GLU A 245 -2.89 13.76 -0.01
N VAL A 246 -2.74 12.73 -0.86
CA VAL A 246 -1.98 11.52 -0.54
C VAL A 246 -0.50 11.83 -0.41
N ALA A 247 0.04 12.59 -1.37
CA ALA A 247 1.43 13.05 -1.33
C ALA A 247 1.70 13.94 -0.10
N LEU A 248 0.79 14.85 0.24
CA LEU A 248 0.91 15.69 1.44
C LEU A 248 0.93 14.86 2.73
N ASN A 249 0.13 13.80 2.83
CA ASN A 249 0.15 12.90 3.98
C ASN A 249 1.47 12.13 4.10
N HIS A 250 2.03 11.66 2.98
CA HIS A 250 3.34 11.01 2.95
C HIS A 250 4.43 11.95 3.48
N LEU A 251 4.47 13.18 2.96
CA LEU A 251 5.46 14.18 3.35
C LEU A 251 5.30 14.65 4.80
N ALA A 252 4.06 14.80 5.28
CA ALA A 252 3.80 15.10 6.69
C ALA A 252 4.35 14.02 7.62
N ALA A 253 4.34 12.76 7.18
CA ALA A 253 4.95 11.61 7.88
C ALA A 253 6.46 11.44 7.62
N GLY A 254 7.09 12.36 6.89
CA GLY A 254 8.51 12.29 6.51
C GLY A 254 8.83 11.25 5.43
N ARG A 255 7.82 10.71 4.73
CA ARG A 255 8.00 9.76 3.63
C ARG A 255 8.19 10.49 2.30
N PRO A 256 8.97 9.92 1.36
CA PRO A 256 9.14 10.52 0.04
C PRO A 256 7.90 10.32 -0.85
N VAL A 257 7.84 11.13 -1.91
CA VAL A 257 6.87 11.08 -3.00
C VAL A 257 7.58 11.21 -4.34
N VAL A 258 6.96 10.75 -5.43
CA VAL A 258 7.45 10.96 -6.79
C VAL A 258 6.65 12.09 -7.43
N VAL A 259 7.35 13.03 -8.07
CA VAL A 259 6.72 14.16 -8.76
C VAL A 259 7.20 14.22 -10.20
N VAL A 260 6.25 14.17 -11.14
CA VAL A 260 6.53 14.27 -12.58
C VAL A 260 6.19 15.68 -13.10
N ASP A 261 7.05 16.21 -13.98
CA ASP A 261 6.78 17.47 -14.70
C ASP A 261 6.15 17.23 -16.08
N ASP A 262 5.96 18.31 -16.84
CA ASP A 262 5.30 18.26 -18.15
C ASP A 262 6.14 17.53 -19.21
N ALA A 263 5.48 16.84 -20.15
CA ALA A 263 6.13 16.02 -21.17
C ALA A 263 7.03 16.84 -22.12
N ASP A 264 6.71 18.12 -22.30
CA ASP A 264 7.47 19.07 -23.13
C ASP A 264 8.54 19.83 -22.34
N ARG A 265 8.68 19.58 -21.03
CA ARG A 265 9.71 20.18 -20.17
C ARG A 265 10.90 19.22 -20.00
N GLU A 266 10.95 18.44 -18.94
CA GLU A 266 12.00 17.42 -18.72
C GLU A 266 11.43 16.01 -18.94
N ASN A 267 10.12 15.83 -18.74
CA ASN A 267 9.41 14.55 -18.79
C ASN A 267 10.01 13.55 -17.78
N GLU A 268 10.48 14.06 -16.64
CA GLU A 268 11.27 13.34 -15.64
C GLU A 268 10.52 13.31 -14.31
N GLY A 269 10.78 12.26 -13.52
CA GLY A 269 10.23 12.11 -12.19
C GLY A 269 11.31 12.30 -11.14
N ASP A 270 11.05 13.17 -10.18
CA ASP A 270 11.93 13.36 -9.02
C ASP A 270 11.36 12.66 -7.80
N LEU A 271 12.25 12.04 -7.03
CA LEU A 271 11.94 11.66 -5.66
C LEU A 271 12.07 12.90 -4.76
N ILE A 272 11.00 13.25 -4.06
CA ILE A 272 10.90 14.45 -3.21
C ILE A 272 10.59 14.07 -1.76
N PHE A 273 11.31 14.64 -0.80
CA PHE A 273 10.99 14.53 0.64
C PHE A 273 11.43 15.77 1.43
N PRO A 274 10.89 16.02 2.64
CA PRO A 274 11.31 17.15 3.47
C PRO A 274 12.75 16.95 3.95
N ALA A 275 13.60 17.98 3.83
CA ALA A 275 15.00 17.87 4.24
C ALA A 275 15.18 17.62 5.75
N SER A 276 14.22 18.08 6.57
CA SER A 276 14.13 17.79 8.00
C SER A 276 13.88 16.31 8.32
N ALA A 277 13.32 15.54 7.39
CA ALA A 277 13.03 14.12 7.53
C ALA A 277 14.16 13.23 6.99
N ALA A 278 15.27 13.82 6.51
CA ALA A 278 16.36 13.07 5.92
C ALA A 278 17.01 12.13 6.95
N THR A 279 17.00 10.83 6.64
CA THR A 279 17.76 9.80 7.35
C THR A 279 18.84 9.22 6.42
N ALA A 280 19.85 8.56 6.99
CA ALA A 280 20.87 7.89 6.20
C ALA A 280 20.26 6.83 5.26
N GLU A 281 19.23 6.12 5.71
CA GLU A 281 18.52 5.12 4.91
C GLU A 281 17.73 5.75 3.76
N LEU A 282 16.94 6.80 4.03
CA LEU A 282 16.17 7.50 3.00
C LEU A 282 17.09 8.18 1.98
N MET A 283 18.20 8.77 2.42
CA MET A 283 19.21 9.33 1.54
C MET A 283 19.87 8.24 0.70
N GLY A 284 20.21 7.09 1.32
CA GLY A 284 20.77 5.93 0.61
C GLY A 284 19.83 5.36 -0.45
N PHE A 285 18.53 5.27 -0.15
CA PHE A 285 17.48 4.89 -1.09
C PHE A 285 17.41 5.88 -2.26
N THR A 286 17.37 7.19 -1.96
CA THR A 286 17.40 8.24 -2.99
C THR A 286 18.60 8.09 -3.90
N ILE A 287 19.81 7.91 -3.36
CA ILE A 287 21.04 7.74 -4.14
C ILE A 287 21.00 6.48 -5.01
N ARG A 288 20.45 5.36 -4.51
CA ARG A 288 20.41 4.09 -5.24
C ARG A 288 19.54 4.17 -6.51
N HIS A 289 18.48 4.96 -6.50
CA HIS A 289 17.46 4.98 -7.54
C HIS A 289 17.43 6.28 -8.37
N SER A 290 18.33 7.22 -8.11
CA SER A 290 18.42 8.50 -8.81
C SER A 290 19.75 8.70 -9.54
N SER A 291 19.87 9.83 -10.22
CA SER A 291 21.11 10.34 -10.81
C SER A 291 22.27 10.45 -9.79
N GLY A 292 21.95 10.52 -8.50
CA GLY A 292 22.90 10.73 -7.40
C GLY A 292 23.26 12.20 -7.19
N VAL A 293 22.76 13.11 -8.02
CA VAL A 293 22.87 14.56 -7.85
C VAL A 293 21.78 15.01 -6.88
N ILE A 294 22.14 15.11 -5.60
CA ILE A 294 21.16 15.44 -4.56
C ILE A 294 21.02 16.94 -4.42
N CYS A 295 19.84 17.43 -4.77
CA CYS A 295 19.51 18.84 -4.70
C CYS A 295 18.65 19.14 -3.48
N VAL A 296 18.80 20.36 -2.92
CA VAL A 296 18.07 20.79 -1.72
C VAL A 296 17.30 22.09 -1.98
N PRO A 297 16.09 22.03 -2.58
CA PRO A 297 15.28 23.21 -2.81
C PRO A 297 14.88 23.94 -1.53
N MET A 298 14.98 25.26 -1.53
CA MET A 298 14.60 26.12 -0.42
C MET A 298 14.09 27.48 -0.87
N THR A 299 13.48 28.20 0.05
CA THR A 299 13.06 29.59 -0.20
C THR A 299 14.25 30.53 -0.40
N PRO A 300 14.07 31.63 -1.15
CA PRO A 300 15.07 32.71 -1.24
C PRO A 300 15.45 33.30 0.12
N GLU A 301 14.51 33.33 1.07
CA GLU A 301 14.74 33.78 2.45
C GLU A 301 15.74 32.87 3.16
N ARG A 302 15.53 31.54 3.05
CA ARG A 302 16.42 30.56 3.67
C ARG A 302 17.80 30.58 3.06
N ALA A 303 17.91 30.61 1.73
CA ALA A 303 19.19 30.70 1.03
C ALA A 303 19.97 31.98 1.41
N ARG A 304 19.28 33.13 1.52
CA ARG A 304 19.91 34.38 1.98
C ARG A 304 20.36 34.31 3.43
N HIS A 305 19.54 33.74 4.32
CA HIS A 305 19.89 33.59 5.72
C HIS A 305 21.14 32.72 5.90
N LEU A 306 21.25 31.63 5.12
CA LEU A 306 22.40 30.73 5.13
C LEU A 306 23.59 31.23 4.30
N ASP A 307 23.56 32.43 3.71
CA ASP A 307 24.60 32.94 2.79
C ASP A 307 24.97 31.91 1.70
N LEU A 308 23.96 31.44 0.96
CA LEU A 308 24.08 30.54 -0.18
C LEU A 308 23.83 31.31 -1.49
N PRO A 309 24.84 32.01 -2.04
CA PRO A 309 24.70 32.74 -3.29
C PRO A 309 24.58 31.80 -4.50
N PRO A 310 24.04 32.26 -5.63
CA PRO A 310 24.05 31.52 -6.88
C PRO A 310 25.45 31.02 -7.25
N MET A 311 25.55 29.80 -7.78
CA MET A 311 26.82 29.18 -8.14
C MET A 311 27.57 29.95 -9.24
N VAL A 312 26.82 30.59 -10.14
CA VAL A 312 27.34 31.35 -11.28
C VAL A 312 26.69 32.73 -11.34
N SER A 313 27.43 33.71 -11.86
CA SER A 313 26.94 35.09 -12.02
C SER A 313 25.99 35.26 -13.22
N SER A 314 26.07 34.38 -14.21
CA SER A 314 25.20 34.35 -15.38
C SER A 314 24.74 32.93 -15.62
N ASN A 315 23.47 32.64 -15.32
CA ASN A 315 22.89 31.32 -15.48
C ASN A 315 22.62 31.03 -16.96
N GLN A 316 23.31 30.04 -17.51
CA GLN A 316 23.18 29.59 -18.91
C GLN A 316 22.45 28.24 -19.02
N ASP A 317 21.95 27.69 -17.91
CA ASP A 317 21.15 26.48 -17.92
C ASP A 317 19.89 26.70 -18.77
N PRO A 318 19.58 25.83 -19.76
CA PRO A 318 18.40 25.99 -20.61
C PRO A 318 17.08 26.07 -19.84
N LYS A 319 17.03 25.47 -18.64
CA LYS A 319 15.85 25.43 -17.76
C LYS A 319 15.91 26.48 -16.66
N GLY A 320 16.98 27.28 -16.61
CA GLY A 320 17.19 28.33 -15.63
C GLY A 320 17.31 27.83 -14.19
N THR A 321 17.75 26.60 -13.98
CA THR A 321 17.83 25.95 -12.66
C THR A 321 18.75 26.73 -11.73
N ALA A 322 18.21 27.16 -10.59
CA ALA A 322 18.83 28.16 -9.72
C ALA A 322 19.74 27.53 -8.66
N TYR A 323 20.83 26.91 -9.12
CA TYR A 323 21.88 26.36 -8.24
C TYR A 323 22.58 27.44 -7.43
N THR A 324 22.75 27.15 -6.15
CA THR A 324 23.68 27.88 -5.27
C THR A 324 25.04 27.17 -5.23
N VAL A 325 26.03 27.80 -4.60
CA VAL A 325 27.28 27.12 -4.24
C VAL A 325 26.99 25.86 -3.42
N SER A 326 27.63 24.74 -3.76
CA SER A 326 27.45 23.49 -3.01
C SER A 326 27.98 23.61 -1.58
N CYS A 327 27.43 22.82 -0.67
CA CYS A 327 27.80 22.88 0.74
C CYS A 327 27.69 21.53 1.45
N ASP A 328 28.40 21.41 2.57
CA ASP A 328 28.21 20.38 3.59
C ASP A 328 27.99 21.04 4.96
N ALA A 329 27.36 20.33 5.89
CA ALA A 329 27.30 20.78 7.28
C ALA A 329 28.68 20.67 7.94
N GLY A 330 29.07 21.67 8.72
CA GLY A 330 30.32 21.67 9.49
C GLY A 330 30.38 20.57 10.56
N ALA A 331 29.23 20.00 10.93
CA ALA A 331 29.12 18.83 11.81
C ALA A 331 29.49 17.50 11.13
N VAL A 332 29.70 17.49 9.81
CA VAL A 332 30.17 16.29 9.10
C VAL A 332 31.61 15.99 9.50
N GLU A 333 31.82 14.84 10.14
CA GLU A 333 33.14 14.41 10.63
C GLU A 333 34.00 13.73 9.55
N SER A 334 33.40 13.39 8.40
CA SER A 334 34.02 12.59 7.33
C SER A 334 34.18 13.41 6.02
N THR A 335 34.03 12.81 4.85
CA THR A 335 34.18 13.45 3.56
C THR A 335 32.93 14.17 3.05
N GLY A 336 31.74 13.91 3.62
CA GLY A 336 30.48 14.55 3.20
C GLY A 336 29.68 13.82 2.14
N ILE A 337 30.27 12.86 1.43
CA ILE A 337 29.60 12.19 0.29
C ILE A 337 28.69 11.02 0.70
N SER A 338 28.86 10.48 1.91
CA SER A 338 28.10 9.32 2.37
C SER A 338 26.60 9.66 2.51
N ALA A 339 25.73 8.65 2.45
CA ALA A 339 24.29 8.87 2.64
C ALA A 339 23.99 9.47 4.02
N HIS A 340 24.74 9.04 5.05
CA HIS A 340 24.66 9.59 6.39
C HIS A 340 25.02 11.09 6.42
N ASP A 341 26.17 11.46 5.86
CA ASP A 341 26.65 12.84 5.92
C ASP A 341 25.77 13.79 5.10
N ARG A 342 25.29 13.32 3.94
CA ARG A 342 24.32 14.07 3.13
C ARG A 342 22.98 14.27 3.85
N ALA A 343 22.53 13.31 4.65
CA ALA A 343 21.35 13.47 5.50
C ALA A 343 21.59 14.49 6.63
N VAL A 344 22.77 14.48 7.26
CA VAL A 344 23.16 15.50 8.26
C VAL A 344 23.15 16.90 7.64
N THR A 345 23.72 17.06 6.44
CA THR A 345 23.70 18.34 5.71
C THR A 345 22.27 18.77 5.36
N ALA A 346 21.40 17.87 4.89
CA ALA A 346 20.00 18.19 4.61
C ALA A 346 19.26 18.68 5.87
N GLY A 347 19.46 18.02 7.02
CA GLY A 347 18.89 18.44 8.30
C GLY A 347 19.37 19.82 8.75
N ALA A 348 20.66 20.12 8.59
CA ALA A 348 21.21 21.45 8.87
C ALA A 348 20.59 22.53 7.95
N LEU A 349 20.47 22.25 6.65
CA LEU A 349 19.84 23.17 5.71
C LEU A 349 18.36 23.44 6.05
N ALA A 350 17.65 22.48 6.63
CA ALA A 350 16.26 22.63 7.07
C ALA A 350 16.08 23.35 8.42
N SER A 351 17.06 23.25 9.32
CA SER A 351 16.95 23.72 10.71
C SER A 351 16.94 25.24 10.85
N SER A 352 15.96 25.81 11.56
CA SER A 352 15.91 27.26 11.84
C SER A 352 17.12 27.80 12.61
N GLU A 353 17.83 26.92 13.33
CA GLU A 353 18.96 27.28 14.20
C GLU A 353 20.31 27.30 13.48
N THR A 354 20.37 26.81 12.24
CA THR A 354 21.62 26.74 11.48
C THR A 354 21.96 28.10 10.89
N GLU A 355 23.18 28.56 11.18
CA GLU A 355 23.75 29.82 10.73
C GLU A 355 24.77 29.60 9.59
N PRO A 356 25.15 30.64 8.82
CA PRO A 356 26.10 30.51 7.71
C PRO A 356 27.44 29.84 8.06
N ALA A 357 27.91 30.03 9.30
CA ALA A 357 29.17 29.50 9.82
C ALA A 357 29.11 27.99 10.10
N ASP A 358 27.92 27.41 10.19
CA ASP A 358 27.70 25.98 10.40
C ASP A 358 27.78 25.19 9.08
N LEU A 359 28.03 25.86 7.95
CA LEU A 359 28.14 25.26 6.63
C LEU A 359 29.52 25.50 6.03
N THR A 360 30.10 24.46 5.42
CA THR A 360 31.32 24.53 4.62
C THR A 360 30.98 24.58 3.13
N ARG A 361 31.81 25.28 2.34
CA ARG A 361 31.65 25.45 0.89
C ARG A 361 33.02 25.30 0.21
N PRO A 362 33.16 24.50 -0.86
CA PRO A 362 32.15 23.65 -1.48
C PRO A 362 31.80 22.44 -0.60
N GLY A 363 30.78 21.69 -0.99
CA GLY A 363 30.42 20.38 -0.43
C GLY A 363 29.66 19.50 -1.42
N HIS A 364 28.90 18.52 -0.92
CA HIS A 364 28.31 17.45 -1.73
C HIS A 364 26.79 17.52 -1.86
N MET A 365 26.15 18.50 -1.22
CA MET A 365 24.74 18.83 -1.43
C MET A 365 24.63 20.08 -2.30
N PHE A 366 23.61 20.12 -3.17
CA PHE A 366 23.41 21.21 -4.14
C PHE A 366 22.12 21.99 -3.82
N PRO A 367 22.18 23.06 -3.02
CA PRO A 367 20.97 23.82 -2.71
C PRO A 367 20.45 24.57 -3.94
N LEU A 368 19.13 24.56 -4.09
CA LEU A 368 18.40 25.22 -5.17
C LEU A 368 17.47 26.30 -4.60
N ILE A 369 17.40 27.46 -5.26
CA ILE A 369 16.49 28.55 -4.85
C ILE A 369 15.19 28.45 -5.65
N ALA A 370 14.06 28.24 -4.97
CA ALA A 370 12.74 28.26 -5.60
C ALA A 370 12.24 29.68 -5.88
N ASP A 371 11.40 29.85 -6.90
CA ASP A 371 10.60 31.07 -7.09
C ASP A 371 9.77 31.37 -5.80
N PRO A 372 9.72 32.62 -5.30
CA PRO A 372 8.94 32.96 -4.10
C PRO A 372 7.45 32.58 -4.19
N ARG A 373 6.89 32.47 -5.40
CA ARG A 373 5.50 32.07 -5.62
C ARG A 373 5.34 30.55 -5.74
N GLY A 374 6.41 29.77 -5.66
CA GLY A 374 6.41 28.32 -5.85
C GLY A 374 5.98 27.95 -7.27
N VAL A 375 5.23 26.85 -7.43
CA VAL A 375 4.81 26.36 -8.75
C VAL A 375 3.89 27.32 -9.51
N LEU A 376 3.34 28.34 -8.83
CA LEU A 376 2.58 29.42 -9.48
C LEU A 376 3.49 30.48 -10.14
N GLY A 377 4.78 30.45 -9.82
CA GLY A 377 5.80 31.30 -10.43
C GLY A 377 6.62 30.61 -11.50
N ARG A 378 7.00 29.34 -11.23
CA ARG A 378 7.77 28.48 -12.14
C ARG A 378 7.38 27.02 -11.92
N ASP A 379 6.99 26.34 -12.99
CA ASP A 379 6.52 24.95 -12.95
C ASP A 379 7.71 23.97 -12.98
N GLY A 380 8.53 23.96 -11.93
CA GLY A 380 9.70 23.08 -11.79
C GLY A 380 9.69 22.27 -10.50
N HIS A 381 10.46 21.16 -10.47
CA HIS A 381 10.56 20.30 -9.27
C HIS A 381 11.14 21.04 -8.06
N THR A 382 12.01 22.03 -8.30
CA THR A 382 12.52 22.94 -7.27
C THR A 382 11.37 23.64 -6.52
N GLU A 383 10.46 24.25 -7.27
CA GLU A 383 9.29 24.93 -6.72
C GLU A 383 8.31 23.96 -6.08
N ALA A 384 8.08 22.82 -6.72
CA ALA A 384 7.18 21.78 -6.22
C ALA A 384 7.63 21.26 -4.85
N ALA A 385 8.93 21.01 -4.65
CA ALA A 385 9.48 20.55 -3.38
C ALA A 385 9.20 21.52 -2.22
N VAL A 386 9.42 22.82 -2.45
CA VAL A 386 9.20 23.86 -1.44
C VAL A 386 7.70 23.99 -1.11
N ASP A 387 6.84 23.99 -2.14
CA ASP A 387 5.39 24.07 -1.94
C ASP A 387 4.83 22.84 -1.22
N LEU A 388 5.27 21.65 -1.59
CA LEU A 388 4.85 20.41 -0.97
C LEU A 388 5.28 20.34 0.50
N CYS A 389 6.51 20.78 0.83
CA CYS A 389 6.95 20.91 2.22
C CYS A 389 6.08 21.92 2.99
N ARG A 390 5.79 23.09 2.41
CA ARG A 390 4.90 24.10 3.01
C ARG A 390 3.50 23.54 3.28
N LEU A 391 2.89 22.90 2.28
CA LEU A 391 1.53 22.37 2.37
C LEU A 391 1.40 21.19 3.33
N SER A 392 2.48 20.44 3.56
CA SER A 392 2.53 19.34 4.53
C SER A 392 2.94 19.78 5.94
N GLY A 393 3.13 21.08 6.18
CA GLY A 393 3.49 21.63 7.49
C GLY A 393 4.96 21.41 7.89
N GLN A 394 5.83 21.09 6.93
CA GLN A 394 7.27 20.91 7.11
C GLN A 394 8.02 22.24 6.93
N SER A 395 9.29 22.27 7.33
CA SER A 395 10.20 23.36 6.94
C SER A 395 10.21 23.47 5.42
N GLU A 396 10.20 24.70 4.87
CA GLU A 396 10.14 24.98 3.42
C GLU A 396 11.48 24.70 2.69
N VAL A 397 12.08 23.55 3.02
CA VAL A 397 13.33 23.01 2.49
C VAL A 397 13.09 21.53 2.16
N GLY A 398 13.17 21.18 0.89
CA GLY A 398 13.01 19.82 0.40
C GLY A 398 14.34 19.21 -0.04
N VAL A 399 14.35 17.91 -0.31
CA VAL A 399 15.38 17.20 -1.05
C VAL A 399 14.74 16.65 -2.32
N ILE A 400 15.42 16.79 -3.45
CA ILE A 400 15.02 16.22 -4.74
C ILE A 400 16.17 15.51 -5.42
N ALA A 401 15.87 14.47 -6.19
CA ALA A 401 16.78 13.82 -7.12
C ALA A 401 16.01 13.10 -8.23
N GLU A 402 16.49 13.20 -9.47
CA GLU A 402 15.82 12.66 -10.66
C GLU A 402 15.98 11.14 -10.73
N LEU A 403 14.89 10.39 -10.94
CA LEU A 403 14.88 8.93 -10.98
C LEU A 403 15.43 8.37 -12.31
N VAL A 404 16.25 7.32 -12.20
CA VAL A 404 16.94 6.70 -13.34
C VAL A 404 16.80 5.19 -13.35
N HIS A 405 16.80 4.61 -14.55
CA HIS A 405 17.02 3.18 -14.75
C HIS A 405 18.49 2.80 -14.47
N ASP A 406 18.74 1.54 -14.18
CA ASP A 406 20.10 1.01 -13.96
C ASP A 406 21.00 1.14 -15.21
N ASP A 407 20.43 1.31 -16.41
CA ASP A 407 21.17 1.59 -17.64
C ASP A 407 21.57 3.07 -17.82
N GLY A 408 21.17 3.93 -16.86
CA GLY A 408 21.45 5.37 -16.82
C GLY A 408 20.44 6.23 -17.58
N SER A 409 19.42 5.65 -18.21
CA SER A 409 18.33 6.42 -18.81
C SER A 409 17.33 6.92 -17.76
N MET A 410 16.70 8.07 -18.03
CA MET A 410 15.73 8.68 -17.09
C MET A 410 14.41 7.92 -17.09
N MET A 411 13.80 7.72 -15.92
CA MET A 411 12.48 7.10 -15.81
C MET A 411 11.39 8.03 -16.34
N ARG A 412 10.50 7.47 -17.17
CA ARG A 412 9.29 8.15 -17.70
C ARG A 412 8.03 7.65 -17.00
N LEU A 413 6.92 8.34 -17.19
CA LEU A 413 5.66 8.13 -16.44
C LEU A 413 5.25 6.67 -16.20
N PRO A 414 5.27 5.74 -17.19
CA PRO A 414 4.93 4.34 -16.93
C PRO A 414 5.88 3.66 -15.94
N ALA A 415 7.18 3.88 -16.07
CA ALA A 415 8.19 3.34 -15.15
C ALA A 415 8.12 4.01 -13.78
N LEU A 416 7.82 5.32 -13.73
CA LEU A 416 7.62 6.05 -12.48
C LEU A 416 6.44 5.49 -11.68
N ARG A 417 5.34 5.10 -12.34
CA ARG A 417 4.20 4.45 -11.69
C ARG A 417 4.57 3.10 -11.11
N GLU A 418 5.25 2.25 -11.88
CA GLU A 418 5.74 0.94 -11.42
C GLU A 418 6.70 1.09 -10.23
N PHE A 419 7.62 2.05 -10.30
CA PHE A 419 8.53 2.39 -9.22
C PHE A 419 7.78 2.83 -7.96
N ALA A 420 6.83 3.76 -8.10
CA ALA A 420 6.03 4.26 -7.01
C ALA A 420 5.19 3.15 -6.35
N ASP A 421 4.60 2.25 -7.14
CA ASP A 421 3.84 1.10 -6.61
C ASP A 421 4.74 0.12 -5.86
N THR A 422 5.90 -0.21 -6.45
CA THR A 422 6.89 -1.14 -5.85
C THR A 422 7.40 -0.64 -4.50
N HIS A 423 7.57 0.68 -4.36
CA HIS A 423 8.10 1.32 -3.16
C HIS A 423 7.03 1.98 -2.27
N GLU A 424 5.75 1.75 -2.57
CA GLU A 424 4.59 2.30 -1.87
C GLU A 424 4.65 3.83 -1.71
N LEU A 425 5.01 4.53 -2.78
CA LEU A 425 5.13 5.99 -2.87
C LEU A 425 3.92 6.59 -3.59
N ALA A 426 3.57 7.82 -3.23
CA ALA A 426 2.61 8.60 -3.99
C ALA A 426 3.31 9.17 -5.24
N LEU A 427 2.67 9.08 -6.41
CA LEU A 427 3.12 9.71 -7.66
C LEU A 427 2.14 10.81 -8.06
N ILE A 428 2.59 12.06 -8.14
CA ILE A 428 1.76 13.22 -8.51
C ILE A 428 2.40 14.01 -9.66
N SER A 429 1.64 14.90 -10.29
CA SER A 429 2.18 15.85 -11.28
C SER A 429 2.32 17.27 -10.73
N ILE A 430 3.27 18.04 -11.27
CA ILE A 430 3.36 19.49 -11.01
C ILE A 430 2.08 20.20 -11.43
N ALA A 431 1.43 19.75 -12.50
CA ALA A 431 0.17 20.29 -12.99
C ALA A 431 -0.97 20.17 -11.97
N ASP A 432 -1.10 18.98 -11.35
CA ASP A 432 -2.06 18.76 -10.27
C ASP A 432 -1.77 19.65 -9.06
N LEU A 433 -0.49 19.88 -8.77
CA LEU A 433 -0.08 20.76 -7.67
C LEU A 433 -0.39 22.23 -7.98
N ILE A 434 -0.21 22.68 -9.22
CA ILE A 434 -0.59 24.03 -9.67
C ILE A 434 -2.09 24.24 -9.49
N GLU A 435 -2.92 23.29 -9.95
CA GLU A 435 -4.37 23.35 -9.79
C GLU A 435 -4.77 23.33 -8.31
N TYR A 436 -4.17 22.45 -7.51
CA TYR A 436 -4.42 22.36 -6.07
C TYR A 436 -4.10 23.67 -5.34
N ARG A 437 -3.09 24.41 -5.79
CA ARG A 437 -2.75 25.75 -5.30
C ARG A 437 -3.63 26.86 -5.87
N GLY A 438 -4.64 26.54 -6.68
CA GLY A 438 -5.58 27.47 -7.29
C GLY A 438 -5.06 28.15 -8.56
N GLY A 439 -4.01 27.62 -9.17
CA GLY A 439 -3.48 28.06 -10.47
C GLY A 439 -4.18 27.40 -11.65
N THR A 440 -3.76 27.78 -12.86
CA THR A 440 -4.20 27.13 -14.11
C THR A 440 -2.98 26.48 -14.75
N PRO A 441 -2.93 25.13 -14.86
CA PRO A 441 -1.81 24.44 -15.49
C PRO A 441 -1.75 24.73 -17.00
N ARG A 442 -0.62 24.42 -17.62
CA ARG A 442 -0.47 24.60 -19.06
C ARG A 442 -1.31 23.57 -19.84
N PRO A 443 -1.77 23.89 -21.06
CA PRO A 443 -2.61 22.99 -21.85
C PRO A 443 -1.94 21.65 -22.22
N ASP A 444 -0.62 21.61 -22.27
CA ASP A 444 0.26 20.49 -22.63
C ASP A 444 0.80 19.73 -21.40
N ALA A 445 0.31 20.05 -20.20
CA ALA A 445 0.82 19.49 -18.95
C ALA A 445 0.61 17.98 -18.84
N VAL A 446 1.45 17.21 -18.13
CA VAL A 446 1.33 15.72 -18.09
C VAL A 446 -0.07 15.23 -17.72
N ARG A 447 -0.76 15.92 -16.79
CA ARG A 447 -2.15 15.64 -16.46
C ARG A 447 -3.06 15.81 -17.68
N GLU A 448 -2.98 16.95 -18.38
CA GLU A 448 -3.75 17.20 -19.59
C GLU A 448 -3.29 16.29 -20.73
N ALA A 449 -2.00 16.11 -21.00
CA ALA A 449 -1.47 15.18 -22.00
C ALA A 449 -1.92 13.74 -21.75
N TYR A 450 -2.03 13.28 -20.50
CA TYR A 450 -2.61 11.97 -20.17
C TYR A 450 -4.13 11.98 -20.38
N LEU A 451 -4.84 13.00 -19.86
CA LEU A 451 -6.29 13.14 -20.03
C LEU A 451 -6.71 13.41 -21.49
N THR A 452 -5.81 13.93 -22.33
CA THR A 452 -5.96 14.28 -23.75
C THR A 452 -5.17 13.35 -24.67
N SER A 453 -4.45 12.34 -24.13
CA SER A 453 -3.74 11.29 -24.91
C SER A 453 -4.69 10.41 -25.75
N TRP A 454 -5.96 10.77 -25.80
CA TRP A 454 -6.95 10.29 -26.76
C TRP A 454 -6.80 10.85 -28.18
N GLU A 455 -5.78 11.66 -28.46
CA GLU A 455 -5.28 11.84 -29.83
C GLU A 455 -4.43 10.65 -30.33
N ALA A 456 -4.24 9.61 -29.50
CA ALA A 456 -3.74 8.34 -29.97
C ALA A 456 -4.73 7.74 -31.00
N PRO A 457 -4.29 7.30 -32.20
CA PRO A 457 -5.16 6.68 -33.20
C PRO A 457 -6.03 5.58 -32.57
N GLN A 458 -7.25 5.34 -33.07
CA GLN A 458 -8.20 4.33 -32.56
C GLN A 458 -7.57 2.97 -32.20
N GLU A 459 -6.48 2.61 -32.90
CA GLU A 459 -5.68 1.41 -32.67
C GLU A 459 -4.91 1.37 -31.34
N GLU A 460 -4.58 2.51 -30.75
CA GLU A 460 -3.79 2.63 -29.53
C GLU A 460 -4.68 2.71 -28.28
N ALA A 461 -5.84 3.38 -28.37
CA ALA A 461 -6.89 3.27 -27.35
C ALA A 461 -7.39 1.82 -27.19
N ALA A 462 -7.49 1.07 -28.30
CA ALA A 462 -7.84 -0.35 -28.27
C ALA A 462 -6.78 -1.23 -27.55
N ARG A 463 -5.53 -0.76 -27.40
CA ARG A 463 -4.47 -1.49 -26.67
C ARG A 463 -4.60 -1.39 -25.16
N LEU A 464 -5.39 -0.45 -24.64
CA LEU A 464 -5.61 -0.28 -23.19
C LEU A 464 -6.44 -1.43 -22.58
N VAL A 465 -7.07 -2.23 -23.43
CA VAL A 465 -7.96 -3.32 -23.02
C VAL A 465 -7.62 -4.59 -23.78
N SER A 466 -7.94 -5.75 -23.22
CA SER A 466 -7.86 -7.03 -23.91
C SER A 466 -9.19 -7.77 -23.82
N GLY A 467 -9.73 -8.14 -24.98
CA GLY A 467 -10.97 -8.90 -25.08
C GLY A 467 -10.74 -10.39 -24.90
N GLY A 468 -11.54 -11.02 -24.04
CA GLY A 468 -11.64 -12.47 -23.90
C GLY A 468 -12.49 -13.12 -25.00
N PRO A 469 -12.77 -14.43 -24.89
CA PRO A 469 -13.62 -15.12 -25.85
C PRO A 469 -15.05 -14.57 -25.85
N VAL A 470 -15.66 -14.49 -27.03
CA VAL A 470 -17.07 -14.15 -27.18
C VAL A 470 -17.91 -15.41 -26.94
N VAL A 471 -18.92 -15.30 -26.08
CA VAL A 471 -19.86 -16.39 -25.78
C VAL A 471 -21.30 -15.95 -25.97
N THR A 472 -22.17 -16.87 -26.36
CA THR A 472 -23.62 -16.60 -26.43
C THR A 472 -24.22 -16.74 -25.04
N LEU A 473 -24.93 -15.71 -24.58
CA LEU A 473 -25.54 -15.63 -23.26
C LEU A 473 -27.06 -15.48 -23.40
N PRO A 474 -27.84 -16.57 -23.24
CA PRO A 474 -29.30 -16.49 -23.15
C PRO A 474 -29.70 -15.93 -21.78
N THR A 475 -30.59 -14.94 -21.79
CA THR A 475 -31.10 -14.27 -20.58
C THR A 475 -32.62 -14.15 -20.65
N ASP A 476 -33.26 -13.76 -19.55
CA ASP A 476 -34.70 -13.44 -19.53
C ASP A 476 -35.04 -12.24 -20.44
N PHE A 477 -34.06 -11.41 -20.77
CA PHE A 477 -34.18 -10.24 -21.65
C PHE A 477 -33.86 -10.56 -23.12
N GLY A 478 -33.63 -11.85 -23.44
CA GLY A 478 -33.22 -12.31 -24.76
C GLY A 478 -31.77 -12.78 -24.84
N VAL A 479 -31.30 -13.05 -26.05
CA VAL A 479 -29.96 -13.63 -26.31
C VAL A 479 -28.96 -12.53 -26.69
N PHE A 480 -27.83 -12.50 -25.99
CA PHE A 480 -26.72 -11.57 -26.24
C PHE A 480 -25.43 -12.31 -26.62
N ASN A 481 -24.53 -11.62 -27.33
CA ASN A 481 -23.12 -11.99 -27.38
C ASN A 481 -22.40 -11.28 -26.23
N ALA A 482 -21.85 -12.05 -25.32
CA ALA A 482 -21.14 -11.57 -24.15
C ALA A 482 -19.63 -11.69 -24.37
N GLN A 483 -18.89 -10.65 -24.00
CA GLN A 483 -17.43 -10.65 -24.01
C GLN A 483 -16.89 -9.92 -22.79
N VAL A 484 -15.95 -10.55 -22.09
CA VAL A 484 -15.21 -9.91 -21.00
C VAL A 484 -14.04 -9.13 -21.59
N TRP A 485 -13.81 -7.93 -21.07
CA TRP A 485 -12.71 -7.05 -21.43
C TRP A 485 -11.91 -6.69 -20.19
N THR A 486 -10.62 -6.99 -20.21
CA THR A 486 -9.70 -6.62 -19.11
C THR A 486 -9.07 -5.27 -19.43
N GLU A 487 -9.27 -4.27 -18.59
CA GLU A 487 -8.56 -2.99 -18.65
C GLU A 487 -7.16 -3.16 -18.05
N HIS A 488 -6.11 -2.81 -18.79
CA HIS A 488 -4.73 -3.06 -18.36
C HIS A 488 -4.31 -2.19 -17.19
N ALA A 489 -4.72 -0.93 -17.21
CA ALA A 489 -4.40 0.02 -16.14
C ALA A 489 -5.00 -0.43 -14.80
N THR A 490 -6.23 -0.96 -14.83
CA THR A 490 -6.98 -1.24 -13.61
C THR A 490 -7.17 -2.73 -13.29
N GLY A 491 -6.73 -3.63 -14.17
CA GLY A 491 -7.03 -5.05 -14.09
C GLY A 491 -8.52 -5.40 -14.03
N HIS A 492 -9.43 -4.42 -14.13
CA HIS A 492 -10.86 -4.67 -14.02
C HIS A 492 -11.36 -5.41 -15.25
N GLU A 493 -12.21 -6.40 -15.00
CA GLU A 493 -12.88 -7.16 -16.04
C GLU A 493 -14.27 -6.57 -16.26
N HIS A 494 -14.47 -5.84 -17.35
CA HIS A 494 -15.77 -5.30 -17.75
C HIS A 494 -16.51 -6.31 -18.63
N LEU A 495 -17.84 -6.31 -18.57
CA LEU A 495 -18.67 -7.19 -19.41
C LEU A 495 -19.37 -6.38 -20.49
N LEU A 496 -19.09 -6.68 -21.76
CA LEU A 496 -19.83 -6.17 -22.91
C LEU A 496 -20.91 -7.18 -23.30
N LEU A 497 -22.16 -6.74 -23.34
CA LEU A 497 -23.30 -7.48 -23.89
C LEU A 497 -23.75 -6.80 -25.18
N ALA A 498 -23.58 -7.49 -26.30
CA ALA A 498 -24.04 -7.04 -27.62
C ALA A 498 -25.34 -7.74 -27.98
N ALA A 499 -26.40 -6.96 -28.26
CA ALA A 499 -27.62 -7.49 -28.85
C ALA A 499 -27.39 -7.87 -30.33
N GLN A 500 -28.35 -8.57 -30.92
CA GLN A 500 -28.29 -8.90 -32.34
C GLN A 500 -28.46 -7.64 -33.19
N ASN A 501 -27.70 -7.54 -34.28
CA ASN A 501 -27.79 -6.47 -35.28
C ASN A 501 -27.75 -5.04 -34.71
N PRO A 502 -26.72 -4.64 -33.95
CA PRO A 502 -26.56 -3.24 -33.55
C PRO A 502 -26.46 -2.34 -34.78
N ASP A 503 -27.00 -1.12 -34.69
CA ASP A 503 -26.83 -0.10 -35.74
C ASP A 503 -25.32 0.11 -35.98
N PRO A 504 -24.82 -0.08 -37.22
CA PRO A 504 -23.39 -0.01 -37.50
C PRO A 504 -22.81 1.41 -37.45
N GLU A 505 -23.64 2.43 -37.63
CA GLU A 505 -23.21 3.83 -37.64
C GLU A 505 -23.39 4.49 -36.27
N GLN A 506 -24.52 4.21 -35.61
CA GLN A 506 -24.86 4.85 -34.34
C GLN A 506 -25.62 3.91 -33.37
N PRO A 507 -24.94 2.89 -32.82
CA PRO A 507 -25.55 1.93 -31.92
C PRO A 507 -26.09 2.60 -30.65
N LEU A 508 -27.16 2.03 -30.10
CA LEU A 508 -27.60 2.36 -28.74
C LEU A 508 -26.61 1.75 -27.75
N VAL A 509 -26.09 2.55 -26.83
CA VAL A 509 -25.11 2.12 -25.82
C VAL A 509 -25.61 2.44 -24.44
N ARG A 510 -25.57 1.46 -23.53
CA ARG A 510 -25.74 1.67 -22.09
C ARG A 510 -24.42 1.44 -21.38
N LEU A 511 -23.89 2.49 -20.74
CA LEU A 511 -22.84 2.33 -19.72
C LEU A 511 -23.48 2.10 -18.36
N HIS A 512 -23.53 0.86 -17.90
CA HIS A 512 -24.05 0.50 -16.59
C HIS A 512 -22.92 0.39 -15.58
N SER A 513 -23.01 1.17 -14.51
CA SER A 513 -22.02 1.13 -13.42
C SER A 513 -22.42 0.06 -12.43
N GLU A 514 -21.49 -0.82 -12.07
CA GLU A 514 -21.70 -1.90 -11.10
C GLU A 514 -22.37 -1.41 -9.81
N CYS A 515 -23.41 -2.12 -9.39
CA CYS A 515 -24.12 -1.87 -8.16
C CYS A 515 -24.67 -3.17 -7.58
N VAL A 516 -23.87 -3.93 -6.83
CA VAL A 516 -24.24 -5.24 -6.24
C VAL A 516 -25.56 -5.15 -5.48
N THR A 517 -25.73 -4.13 -4.64
CA THR A 517 -26.96 -3.99 -3.85
C THR A 517 -28.20 -3.79 -4.71
N GLY A 518 -28.10 -3.08 -5.84
CA GLY A 518 -29.23 -2.79 -6.72
C GLY A 518 -29.46 -3.85 -7.78
N ASP A 519 -28.39 -4.32 -8.41
CA ASP A 519 -28.40 -5.18 -9.59
C ASP A 519 -28.56 -6.67 -9.20
N VAL A 520 -27.90 -7.10 -8.10
CA VAL A 520 -27.89 -8.51 -7.65
C VAL A 520 -28.90 -8.76 -6.53
N ILE A 521 -28.97 -7.86 -5.54
CA ILE A 521 -29.83 -8.03 -4.35
C ILE A 521 -31.19 -7.31 -4.52
N HIS A 522 -31.39 -6.60 -5.64
CA HIS A 522 -32.65 -5.90 -5.95
C HIS A 522 -33.07 -4.85 -4.90
N SER A 523 -32.12 -4.17 -4.26
CA SER A 523 -32.40 -3.11 -3.28
C SER A 523 -33.20 -1.96 -3.88
N HIS A 524 -34.27 -1.56 -3.18
CA HIS A 524 -35.10 -0.41 -3.54
C HIS A 524 -34.52 0.94 -3.11
N ARG A 525 -33.39 0.99 -2.39
CA ARG A 525 -32.73 2.26 -2.00
C ARG A 525 -32.08 3.01 -3.16
N CYS A 526 -31.90 2.34 -4.29
CA CYS A 526 -31.43 2.92 -5.53
C CYS A 526 -32.29 2.40 -6.69
N ASP A 527 -32.13 3.00 -7.87
CA ASP A 527 -32.83 2.61 -9.08
C ASP A 527 -31.97 1.76 -10.04
N CYS A 528 -30.72 1.44 -9.67
CA CYS A 528 -29.74 0.74 -10.52
C CYS A 528 -30.29 -0.56 -11.13
N GLY A 529 -30.85 -1.46 -10.33
CA GLY A 529 -31.37 -2.74 -10.84
C GLY A 529 -32.53 -2.56 -11.83
N THR A 530 -33.42 -1.60 -11.58
CA THR A 530 -34.51 -1.30 -12.52
C THR A 530 -34.01 -0.64 -13.81
N GLN A 531 -32.95 0.18 -13.73
CA GLN A 531 -32.30 0.73 -14.91
C GLN A 531 -31.56 -0.34 -15.70
N LEU A 532 -30.94 -1.33 -15.03
CA LEU A 532 -30.26 -2.45 -15.68
C LEU A 532 -31.25 -3.28 -16.49
N ALA A 533 -32.33 -3.72 -15.85
CA ALA A 533 -33.40 -4.48 -16.50
C ALA A 533 -33.99 -3.72 -17.70
N SER A 534 -34.40 -2.46 -17.50
CA SER A 534 -34.95 -1.63 -18.59
C SER A 534 -33.96 -1.42 -19.73
N ALA A 535 -32.66 -1.29 -19.43
CA ALA A 535 -31.64 -1.12 -20.45
C ALA A 535 -31.38 -2.42 -21.21
N LEU A 536 -31.37 -3.58 -20.55
CA LEU A 536 -31.25 -4.89 -21.21
C LEU A 536 -32.41 -5.11 -22.18
N ASP A 537 -33.65 -4.87 -21.76
CA ASP A 537 -34.83 -4.93 -22.63
C ASP A 537 -34.68 -4.01 -23.85
N THR A 538 -34.36 -2.74 -23.61
CA THR A 538 -34.28 -1.72 -24.68
C THR A 538 -33.14 -2.03 -25.65
N VAL A 539 -31.97 -2.44 -25.14
CA VAL A 539 -30.81 -2.80 -25.96
C VAL A 539 -31.10 -4.07 -26.78
N HIS A 540 -31.80 -5.05 -26.21
CA HIS A 540 -32.21 -6.24 -26.95
C HIS A 540 -33.21 -5.92 -28.07
N GLU A 541 -34.24 -5.12 -27.77
CA GLU A 541 -35.32 -4.77 -28.71
C GLU A 541 -34.80 -3.90 -29.88
N VAL A 542 -34.02 -2.87 -29.56
CA VAL A 542 -33.58 -1.86 -30.54
C VAL A 542 -32.28 -2.27 -31.25
N GLY A 543 -31.48 -3.14 -30.63
CA GLY A 543 -30.12 -3.46 -31.07
C GLY A 543 -29.10 -2.44 -30.53
N GLY A 544 -28.02 -2.95 -29.93
CA GLY A 544 -27.01 -2.11 -29.32
C GLY A 544 -26.08 -2.85 -28.36
N TYR A 545 -25.44 -2.09 -27.47
CA TYR A 545 -24.46 -2.57 -26.50
C TYR A 545 -24.84 -2.16 -25.08
N LEU A 546 -24.63 -3.07 -24.13
CA LEU A 546 -24.58 -2.75 -22.70
C LEU A 546 -23.20 -3.10 -22.17
N LEU A 547 -22.49 -2.09 -21.64
CA LEU A 547 -21.23 -2.30 -20.93
C LEU A 547 -21.53 -2.26 -19.43
N TYR A 548 -21.29 -3.37 -18.75
CA TYR A 548 -21.31 -3.46 -17.30
C TYR A 548 -19.90 -3.18 -16.77
N LEU A 549 -19.72 -1.97 -16.25
CA LEU A 549 -18.44 -1.45 -15.77
C LEU A 549 -18.22 -1.83 -14.32
N ARG A 550 -17.36 -2.83 -14.10
CA ARG A 550 -16.83 -3.22 -12.80
C ARG A 550 -15.85 -2.18 -12.23
N GLY A 551 -15.75 -2.11 -10.91
CA GLY A 551 -14.94 -1.10 -10.21
C GLY A 551 -15.71 0.19 -9.89
N HIS A 552 -16.96 0.33 -10.35
CA HIS A 552 -17.76 1.55 -10.16
C HIS A 552 -18.67 1.49 -8.91
N GLU A 553 -18.59 0.42 -8.12
CA GLU A 553 -19.44 0.22 -6.94
C GLU A 553 -19.35 1.41 -5.97
N GLY A 554 -20.51 1.87 -5.49
CA GLY A 554 -20.61 3.04 -4.61
C GLY A 554 -20.18 4.36 -5.26
N ARG A 555 -20.07 4.44 -6.59
CA ARG A 555 -19.41 5.53 -7.34
C ARG A 555 -17.89 5.50 -7.27
N GLY A 556 -17.31 4.30 -7.23
CA GLY A 556 -15.86 4.07 -7.19
C GLY A 556 -15.28 3.96 -5.79
N ILE A 557 -16.08 4.18 -4.73
CA ILE A 557 -15.62 4.03 -3.33
C ILE A 557 -15.65 2.58 -2.82
N GLY A 558 -16.26 1.65 -3.57
CA GLY A 558 -16.40 0.25 -3.19
C GLY A 558 -17.59 -0.06 -2.27
N LEU A 559 -17.92 -1.36 -2.17
CA LEU A 559 -19.13 -1.83 -1.48
C LEU A 559 -19.14 -1.53 0.03
N ALA A 560 -18.01 -1.71 0.71
CA ALA A 560 -17.92 -1.47 2.15
C ALA A 560 -18.20 -0.01 2.50
N ASN A 561 -17.61 0.92 1.75
CA ASN A 561 -17.81 2.36 1.94
C ASN A 561 -19.21 2.81 1.56
N LYS A 562 -19.81 2.21 0.53
CA LYS A 562 -21.23 2.42 0.19
C LYS A 562 -22.15 2.07 1.37
N LEU A 563 -21.91 0.96 2.06
CA LEU A 563 -22.72 0.57 3.23
C LEU A 563 -22.49 1.52 4.42
N ARG A 564 -21.26 2.01 4.62
CA ARG A 564 -20.98 3.07 5.61
C ARG A 564 -21.75 4.35 5.27
N ALA A 565 -21.77 4.75 3.99
CA ALA A 565 -22.51 5.92 3.53
C ALA A 565 -24.03 5.73 3.75
N TYR A 566 -24.57 4.54 3.49
CA TYR A 566 -25.97 4.23 3.83
C TYR A 566 -26.25 4.37 5.33
N LYS A 567 -25.33 3.99 6.20
CA LYS A 567 -25.52 4.13 7.64
C LYS A 567 -25.59 5.59 8.08
N LEU A 568 -24.84 6.47 7.41
CA LEU A 568 -24.92 7.91 7.63
C LEU A 568 -26.20 8.52 7.04
N GLN A 569 -26.65 8.01 5.89
CA GLN A 569 -27.92 8.44 5.28
C GLN A 569 -29.14 8.10 6.15
N GLU A 570 -29.12 6.96 6.84
CA GLU A 570 -30.12 6.60 7.86
C GLU A 570 -30.18 7.61 9.01
N LYS A 571 -29.07 8.31 9.28
CA LYS A 571 -28.98 9.37 10.30
C LYS A 571 -29.31 10.76 9.74
N GLY A 572 -29.74 10.85 8.49
CA GLY A 572 -30.23 12.10 7.89
C GLY A 572 -29.28 12.76 6.89
N ALA A 573 -28.03 12.30 6.73
CA ALA A 573 -27.15 12.80 5.68
C ALA A 573 -27.68 12.45 4.28
N ASP A 574 -27.40 13.27 3.27
CA ASP A 574 -27.61 12.83 1.89
C ASP A 574 -26.39 12.07 1.32
N THR A 575 -26.45 11.68 0.04
CA THR A 575 -25.37 10.88 -0.57
C THR A 575 -24.03 11.62 -0.67
N VAL A 576 -24.04 12.93 -0.86
CA VAL A 576 -22.82 13.72 -0.97
C VAL A 576 -22.24 13.96 0.43
N GLU A 577 -23.09 14.39 1.36
CA GLU A 577 -22.73 14.63 2.76
C GLU A 577 -22.20 13.35 3.43
N ALA A 578 -22.84 12.21 3.18
CA ALA A 578 -22.39 10.94 3.73
C ALA A 578 -21.00 10.52 3.22
N ASN A 579 -20.63 10.88 1.99
CA ASN A 579 -19.30 10.61 1.45
C ASN A 579 -18.27 11.58 2.02
N GLU A 580 -18.59 12.87 2.10
CA GLU A 580 -17.74 13.89 2.74
C GLU A 580 -17.43 13.57 4.20
N MET A 581 -18.45 13.14 4.96
CA MET A 581 -18.30 12.70 6.35
C MET A 581 -17.41 11.46 6.51
N LEU A 582 -17.23 10.67 5.45
CA LEU A 582 -16.33 9.51 5.42
C LEU A 582 -14.94 9.86 4.87
N GLY A 583 -14.69 11.12 4.50
CA GLY A 583 -13.45 11.54 3.84
C GLY A 583 -13.32 11.03 2.40
N LEU A 584 -14.45 10.68 1.75
CA LEU A 584 -14.48 10.08 0.43
C LEU A 584 -15.01 11.09 -0.61
N ALA A 585 -14.48 11.04 -1.83
CA ALA A 585 -15.00 11.87 -2.91
C ALA A 585 -16.45 11.50 -3.27
N ALA A 586 -17.23 12.49 -3.70
CA ALA A 586 -18.61 12.29 -4.12
C ALA A 586 -18.73 11.47 -5.42
N GLU A 587 -17.69 11.44 -6.25
CA GLU A 587 -17.64 10.78 -7.55
C GLU A 587 -16.19 10.39 -7.91
N LEU A 588 -15.93 9.10 -8.13
CA LEU A 588 -14.61 8.55 -8.51
C LEU A 588 -14.67 7.65 -9.75
N ARG A 589 -15.80 7.64 -10.48
CA ARG A 589 -15.95 6.76 -11.64
C ARG A 589 -15.17 7.29 -12.83
N ASP A 590 -14.27 6.46 -13.35
CA ASP A 590 -13.56 6.65 -14.62
C ASP A 590 -14.30 5.92 -15.76
N PHE A 591 -14.28 6.46 -16.96
CA PHE A 591 -14.92 5.87 -18.14
C PHE A 591 -13.93 5.56 -19.28
N THR A 592 -12.63 5.67 -19.01
CA THR A 592 -11.53 5.37 -19.95
C THR A 592 -11.61 3.94 -20.49
N GLY A 593 -11.68 2.92 -19.64
CA GLY A 593 -11.88 1.53 -20.08
C GLY A 593 -13.14 1.32 -20.93
N ALA A 594 -14.23 2.03 -20.63
CA ALA A 594 -15.45 1.97 -21.43
C ALA A 594 -15.24 2.52 -22.85
N ALA A 595 -14.56 3.66 -22.97
CA ALA A 595 -14.23 4.24 -24.27
C ALA A 595 -13.27 3.34 -25.08
N ALA A 596 -12.26 2.76 -24.44
CA ALA A 596 -11.33 1.83 -25.08
C ALA A 596 -12.04 0.59 -25.63
N ILE A 597 -12.98 0.01 -24.87
CA ILE A 597 -13.81 -1.12 -25.34
C ILE A 597 -14.67 -0.72 -26.54
N LEU A 598 -15.30 0.46 -26.50
CA LEU A 598 -16.15 0.96 -27.60
C LEU A 598 -15.33 1.19 -28.88
N HIS A 599 -14.13 1.78 -28.77
CA HIS A 599 -13.21 1.93 -29.89
C HIS A 599 -12.76 0.57 -30.45
N SER A 600 -12.45 -0.39 -29.57
CA SER A 600 -12.10 -1.77 -29.98
C SER A 600 -13.25 -2.48 -30.68
N ALA A 601 -14.50 -2.19 -30.29
CA ALA A 601 -15.71 -2.64 -30.96
C ALA A 601 -16.03 -1.88 -32.27
N GLY A 602 -15.17 -0.92 -32.67
CA GLY A 602 -15.31 -0.15 -33.91
C GLY A 602 -16.32 1.01 -33.83
N VAL A 603 -16.79 1.38 -32.64
CA VAL A 603 -17.79 2.44 -32.45
C VAL A 603 -17.13 3.81 -32.53
N LYS A 604 -17.66 4.69 -33.38
CA LYS A 604 -17.20 6.10 -33.53
C LYS A 604 -18.24 7.13 -33.12
N SER A 605 -19.50 6.79 -33.34
CA SER A 605 -20.67 7.57 -32.95
C SER A 605 -21.64 6.65 -32.22
N LEU A 606 -22.35 7.16 -31.22
CA LEU A 606 -23.27 6.34 -30.42
C LEU A 606 -24.43 7.16 -29.83
N ARG A 607 -25.52 6.45 -29.53
CA ARG A 607 -26.64 6.97 -28.73
C ARG A 607 -26.52 6.46 -27.30
N LEU A 608 -26.16 7.31 -26.34
CA LEU A 608 -25.91 6.92 -24.96
C LEU A 608 -27.18 6.97 -24.11
N LEU A 609 -27.63 5.81 -23.63
CA LEU A 609 -28.78 5.66 -22.73
C LEU A 609 -28.42 6.08 -21.29
N THR A 610 -28.54 7.38 -20.98
CA THR A 610 -28.12 7.96 -19.69
C THR A 610 -28.92 9.20 -19.30
N ASN A 611 -29.17 9.35 -18.00
CA ASN A 611 -29.64 10.60 -17.38
C ASN A 611 -28.49 11.43 -16.76
N ASN A 612 -27.26 10.90 -16.81
CA ASN A 612 -26.07 11.55 -16.25
C ASN A 612 -25.30 12.30 -17.35
N PRO A 613 -25.27 13.65 -17.35
CA PRO A 613 -24.56 14.44 -18.36
C PRO A 613 -23.03 14.26 -18.28
N THR A 614 -22.47 13.94 -17.11
CA THR A 614 -21.02 13.69 -16.97
C THR A 614 -20.57 12.48 -17.78
N LYS A 615 -21.41 11.44 -17.93
CA LYS A 615 -21.09 10.29 -18.80
C LYS A 615 -21.00 10.68 -20.27
N VAL A 616 -21.83 11.64 -20.70
CA VAL A 616 -21.82 12.15 -22.07
C VAL A 616 -20.52 12.91 -22.33
N GLN A 617 -20.18 13.82 -21.41
CA GLN A 617 -18.95 14.62 -21.51
C GLN A 617 -17.69 13.74 -21.46
N ALA A 618 -17.63 12.76 -20.54
CA ALA A 618 -16.49 11.86 -20.41
C ALA A 618 -16.24 11.05 -21.70
N LEU A 619 -17.27 10.47 -22.30
CA LEU A 619 -17.11 9.76 -23.58
C LEU A 619 -16.85 10.69 -24.76
N ALA A 620 -17.43 11.89 -24.77
CA ALA A 620 -17.15 12.86 -25.84
C ALA A 620 -15.69 13.32 -25.83
N ALA A 621 -15.08 13.44 -24.64
CA ALA A 621 -13.68 13.78 -24.48
C ALA A 621 -12.72 12.72 -25.05
N THR A 622 -13.16 11.47 -25.21
CA THR A 622 -12.36 10.38 -25.82
C THR A 622 -12.53 10.29 -27.34
N GLY A 623 -13.02 11.35 -27.98
CA GLY A 623 -13.23 11.43 -29.43
C GLY A 623 -14.47 10.70 -29.97
N LEU A 624 -15.36 10.17 -29.10
CA LEU A 624 -16.63 9.57 -29.53
C LEU A 624 -17.68 10.66 -29.79
N THR A 625 -18.44 10.52 -30.87
CA THR A 625 -19.61 11.39 -31.10
C THR A 625 -20.81 10.85 -30.31
N VAL A 626 -21.21 11.53 -29.24
CA VAL A 626 -22.23 11.02 -28.29
C VAL A 626 -23.54 11.80 -28.38
N ALA A 627 -24.62 11.12 -28.77
CA ALA A 627 -25.98 11.63 -28.67
C ALA A 627 -26.67 11.06 -27.41
N GLN A 628 -27.17 11.92 -26.51
CA GLN A 628 -27.81 11.46 -25.28
C GLN A 628 -29.25 10.99 -25.52
N VAL A 629 -29.61 9.84 -24.92
CA VAL A 629 -30.98 9.31 -24.86
C VAL A 629 -31.36 9.11 -23.39
N PRO A 630 -32.49 9.64 -22.89
CA PRO A 630 -32.90 9.47 -21.50
C PRO A 630 -33.10 8.00 -21.12
N SER A 631 -32.65 7.62 -19.93
CA SER A 631 -32.85 6.27 -19.38
C SER A 631 -34.09 6.21 -18.50
N ASN A 632 -34.87 5.14 -18.61
CA ASN A 632 -36.04 4.90 -17.75
C ASN A 632 -35.62 4.31 -16.41
N GLY A 633 -36.28 4.74 -15.33
CA GLY A 633 -36.08 4.23 -13.97
C GLY A 633 -37.39 4.32 -13.17
N VAL A 634 -37.52 3.51 -12.12
CA VAL A 634 -38.73 3.46 -11.29
C VAL A 634 -38.54 4.30 -10.02
N VAL A 635 -39.40 5.29 -9.84
CA VAL A 635 -39.49 6.06 -8.59
C VAL A 635 -40.31 5.27 -7.57
N ARG A 636 -39.76 5.11 -6.37
CA ARG A 636 -40.40 4.47 -5.20
C ARG A 636 -40.20 5.36 -3.98
N PRO A 637 -41.02 5.22 -2.91
CA PRO A 637 -40.81 5.96 -1.67
C PRO A 637 -39.37 5.81 -1.11
N ASP A 638 -38.78 4.61 -1.25
CA ASP A 638 -37.44 4.30 -0.74
C ASP A 638 -36.27 4.96 -1.50
N ASN A 639 -36.46 5.33 -2.77
CA ASN A 639 -35.39 5.95 -3.60
C ASN A 639 -35.68 7.40 -3.99
N GLU A 640 -36.86 7.94 -3.66
CA GLU A 640 -37.25 9.28 -4.07
C GLU A 640 -36.25 10.34 -3.60
N ARG A 641 -35.84 10.29 -2.33
CA ARG A 641 -34.84 11.21 -1.77
C ARG A 641 -33.51 11.12 -2.53
N TYR A 642 -33.05 9.92 -2.81
CA TYR A 642 -31.82 9.68 -3.57
C TYR A 642 -31.89 10.24 -5.00
N LEU A 643 -33.03 10.06 -5.67
CA LEU A 643 -33.27 10.58 -7.02
C LEU A 643 -33.34 12.12 -7.04
N ARG A 644 -33.96 12.75 -6.02
CA ARG A 644 -33.94 14.20 -5.84
C ARG A 644 -32.52 14.74 -5.67
N THR A 645 -31.70 14.10 -4.83
CA THR A 645 -30.28 14.47 -4.67
C THR A 645 -29.51 14.39 -5.99
N LYS A 646 -29.72 13.35 -6.81
CA LYS A 646 -29.11 13.24 -8.15
C LYS A 646 -29.50 14.40 -9.08
N ARG A 647 -30.76 14.82 -9.07
CA ARG A 647 -31.23 15.96 -9.87
C ARG A 647 -30.65 17.28 -9.36
N ASP A 648 -30.85 17.54 -8.07
CA ASP A 648 -30.65 18.87 -7.47
C ASP A 648 -29.18 19.18 -7.21
N LYS A 649 -28.39 18.18 -6.78
CA LYS A 649 -26.96 18.36 -6.45
C LYS A 649 -26.01 17.85 -7.53
N MET A 650 -26.48 17.01 -8.46
CA MET A 650 -25.61 16.34 -9.45
C MET A 650 -26.04 16.57 -10.91
N ALA A 651 -27.02 17.45 -11.14
CA ALA A 651 -27.50 17.85 -12.47
C ALA A 651 -27.99 16.68 -13.35
N HIS A 652 -28.44 15.56 -12.77
CA HIS A 652 -29.04 14.48 -13.55
C HIS A 652 -30.39 14.91 -14.14
N MET A 653 -30.62 14.61 -15.42
CA MET A 653 -31.90 14.87 -16.10
C MET A 653 -32.91 13.78 -15.76
N LEU A 654 -33.77 14.03 -14.78
CA LEU A 654 -34.76 13.06 -14.27
C LEU A 654 -36.19 13.59 -14.47
N ASP A 655 -36.57 13.87 -15.71
CA ASP A 655 -37.87 14.48 -16.07
C ASP A 655 -39.08 13.66 -15.57
N HIS A 656 -38.91 12.36 -15.36
CA HIS A 656 -39.92 11.47 -14.79
C HIS A 656 -40.21 11.72 -13.30
N LEU A 657 -39.31 12.35 -12.54
CA LEU A 657 -39.61 12.83 -11.17
C LEU A 657 -40.61 13.99 -11.20
N ALA A 658 -40.49 14.90 -12.17
CA ALA A 658 -41.35 16.07 -12.31
C ALA A 658 -42.79 15.68 -12.71
N LEU A 659 -42.95 14.61 -13.50
CA LEU A 659 -44.27 14.09 -13.89
C LEU A 659 -45.04 13.44 -12.71
N ASN A 660 -44.34 12.83 -11.75
CA ASN A 660 -44.95 12.32 -10.52
C ASN A 660 -45.34 13.47 -9.57
N GLU A 661 -44.49 14.49 -9.42
CA GLU A 661 -44.82 15.70 -8.64
C GLU A 661 -46.05 16.43 -9.21
N GLN A 662 -46.17 16.56 -10.53
CA GLN A 662 -47.36 17.16 -11.17
C GLN A 662 -48.64 16.33 -10.97
N ASN A 663 -48.54 15.00 -10.88
CA ASN A 663 -49.66 14.11 -10.63
C ASN A 663 -50.10 14.12 -9.14
N GLU A 664 -49.18 14.26 -8.19
CA GLU A 664 -49.51 14.49 -6.78
C GLU A 664 -50.11 15.88 -6.55
N THR A 665 -49.58 16.90 -7.21
CA THR A 665 -50.14 18.26 -7.16
C THR A 665 -51.55 18.30 -7.73
N LYS A 666 -51.83 17.62 -8.86
CA LYS A 666 -53.19 17.47 -9.40
C LYS A 666 -54.13 16.70 -8.47
N LYS A 667 -53.66 15.67 -7.74
CA LYS A 667 -54.47 14.98 -6.72
C LYS A 667 -54.84 15.88 -5.52
N HIS A 668 -53.94 16.79 -5.13
CA HIS A 668 -54.21 17.78 -4.07
C HIS A 668 -55.07 18.96 -4.52
N THR A 669 -55.05 19.34 -5.81
CA THR A 669 -55.94 20.39 -6.32
C THR A 669 -57.38 19.88 -6.49
N VAL A 670 -57.58 18.63 -6.94
CA VAL A 670 -58.92 18.03 -7.08
C VAL A 670 -59.62 17.84 -5.72
N THR A 671 -58.87 17.62 -4.64
CA THR A 671 -59.43 17.49 -3.28
C THR A 671 -59.72 18.83 -2.59
N LYS A 672 -59.18 19.96 -3.08
CA LYS A 672 -59.50 21.31 -2.57
C LYS A 672 -60.66 22.00 -3.29
N GLU A 673 -61.01 21.57 -4.50
CA GLU A 673 -62.22 22.06 -5.21
C GLU A 673 -63.47 21.21 -4.93
N SER A 674 -63.36 20.19 -4.08
CA SER A 674 -64.48 19.32 -3.67
C SER A 674 -64.67 19.21 -2.15
N LEU A 675 -64.29 20.27 -1.41
CA LEU A 675 -64.65 20.48 0.00
C LEU A 675 -65.41 21.78 0.20
#